data_AF-A0A9Y1BJN9-F1
#
_entry.id   AF-A0A9Y1BJN9-F1
#
_cell.length_a   1.000
_cell.length_b   1.000
_cell.length_c   1.000
_cell.angle_alpha   90.00
_cell.angle_beta   90.00
_cell.angle_gamma   90.00
#
_symmetry.space_group_name_H-M   'P 1'
#
loop_
_entity.id
_entity.type
_entity.pdbx_description
1 polymer ?
#
loop_
_entity_poly.entity_id
_entity_poly.type
_entity_poly.pdbx_seq_one_letter_code
_entity_poly.pdbx_strand_id
1 'polypeptide(L)'
;MQYKKKTFYCLLFIGVIFTTLFLYLYPFNSKITFVSDYKDYTYSSNIEIVKQDYTEDFDREISLSDFLTYSIEPYVLDFEKDQSFEFFVISNRYNETEGNKLFLLKDASIMPNWPIQLDVDIEDVVGQETYDNEQIVIVRAKDKNSINQTLFYGINKNGDVISSFTKVVGETFSGDTLFGDIDEDGLNEFVIHSNYQVFVYEDDFTLKENWPKETNETIFSEIVVEDVNLDGRKDIVTLTEQGLIFVWDWNGTLLSHFTKRIDLLYYKNGEGFRVMPIVTDSNKDGVVEIFASSTFGYLYCLELSKAKTSTYYQKLPNAIYSLNQATASDINKDGLIDIIQPFSDGFYIFNFNKSLEVKTKVEGSYSFTGAPVLADINKDNTLELIFVSDYRLLVFNYTGVENQNYERSIPYAYSNGISPIVFDSDSDSEIEIVYLNNYGKIKIFETNDFGLLPWLFKYSSPLHSVNNDYDSDGLLNYEEEIVGSDPLNSDSDSDTVYDGEEVNQYVMNPIIADLSLDSDEDNLTNIEEVDIYLTNPLNPDSDFDGLKDGEEVLIYSTNPLSIDSDEDGLPDSFEVEYTFLDPNDADDAQLDYDGDNLSNLEEYLYGTDPSNPDTDSDTLSDGDEIYRYFTNPIVPDADADYDGDGLTNVEEVDIYHTDPSSADSDGDGINDGEEIEKGSDPNDPQSIPKTSKIHFDTFFMVISLFSLIFVITLVKRARN
;
A
#
# COMPACT_ATOMS: atom_id res chain seq x y z
N MET A 1 14.99 10.65 -60.33
CA MET A 1 13.69 10.97 -59.69
C MET A 1 12.50 10.11 -60.19
N GLN A 2 12.71 8.93 -60.80
CA GLN A 2 11.61 8.05 -61.24
C GLN A 2 11.65 6.61 -60.66
N TYR A 3 12.71 6.21 -59.95
CA TYR A 3 12.79 4.88 -59.31
C TYR A 3 12.18 4.81 -57.90
N LYS A 4 12.01 5.94 -57.19
CA LYS A 4 11.43 5.95 -55.83
C LYS A 4 9.89 5.91 -55.77
N LYS A 5 9.16 6.11 -56.88
CA LYS A 5 7.69 6.07 -56.87
C LYS A 5 7.11 4.65 -57.00
N LYS A 6 7.79 3.70 -57.66
CA LYS A 6 7.25 2.34 -57.85
C LYS A 6 7.35 1.46 -56.60
N THR A 7 8.41 1.61 -55.80
CA THR A 7 8.58 0.88 -54.54
C THR A 7 7.54 1.28 -53.49
N PHE A 8 7.14 2.56 -53.49
CA PHE A 8 6.10 3.08 -52.58
C PHE A 8 4.70 2.51 -52.88
N TYR A 9 4.34 2.32 -54.15
CA TYR A 9 3.05 1.72 -54.50
C TYR A 9 2.99 0.21 -54.27
N CYS A 10 4.10 -0.53 -54.35
CA CYS A 10 4.12 -1.95 -54.01
C CYS A 10 3.98 -2.20 -52.50
N LEU A 11 4.61 -1.37 -51.66
CA LEU A 11 4.48 -1.46 -50.20
C LEU A 11 3.06 -1.08 -49.72
N LEU A 12 2.44 -0.08 -50.34
CA LEU A 12 1.03 0.29 -50.06
C LEU A 12 0.03 -0.79 -50.49
N PHE A 13 0.33 -1.57 -51.55
CA PHE A 13 -0.55 -2.65 -52.00
C PHE A 13 -0.45 -3.91 -51.12
N ILE A 14 0.72 -4.18 -50.55
CA ILE A 14 0.94 -5.30 -49.60
C ILE A 14 0.29 -5.00 -48.24
N GLY A 15 0.37 -3.74 -47.75
CA GLY A 15 -0.28 -3.33 -46.50
C GLY A 15 -1.81 -3.35 -46.54
N VAL A 16 -2.42 -3.07 -47.69
CA VAL A 16 -3.89 -3.14 -47.87
C VAL A 16 -4.38 -4.59 -47.96
N ILE A 17 -3.56 -5.52 -48.47
CA ILE A 17 -3.90 -6.95 -48.52
C ILE A 17 -3.83 -7.58 -47.12
N PHE A 18 -2.87 -7.20 -46.28
CA PHE A 18 -2.77 -7.71 -44.91
C PHE A 18 -3.92 -7.23 -44.01
N THR A 19 -4.33 -5.97 -44.14
CA THR A 19 -5.47 -5.41 -43.38
C THR A 19 -6.82 -5.95 -43.83
N THR A 20 -6.98 -6.31 -45.11
CA THR A 20 -8.21 -6.97 -45.59
C THR A 20 -8.25 -8.47 -45.28
N LEU A 21 -7.11 -9.14 -45.09
CA LEU A 21 -7.07 -10.55 -44.68
C LEU A 21 -7.40 -10.72 -43.18
N PHE A 22 -6.96 -9.78 -42.34
CA PHE A 22 -7.24 -9.79 -40.90
C PHE A 22 -8.72 -9.53 -40.56
N LEU A 23 -9.43 -8.78 -41.44
CA LEU A 23 -10.87 -8.53 -41.34
C LEU A 23 -11.74 -9.64 -41.96
N TYR A 24 -11.16 -10.65 -42.62
CA TYR A 24 -11.90 -11.72 -43.32
C TYR A 24 -11.85 -13.09 -42.63
N LEU A 25 -11.10 -13.24 -41.53
CA LEU A 25 -10.90 -14.51 -40.81
C LEU A 25 -11.61 -14.64 -39.46
N TYR A 26 -12.58 -13.77 -39.13
CA TYR A 26 -13.46 -13.99 -37.98
C TYR A 26 -14.94 -14.02 -38.37
N PRO A 27 -15.53 -15.21 -38.58
CA PRO A 27 -16.97 -15.39 -38.54
C PRO A 27 -17.43 -15.89 -37.16
N PHE A 28 -18.38 -15.15 -36.61
CA PHE A 28 -19.36 -15.54 -35.59
C PHE A 28 -19.97 -16.94 -35.80
N ASN A 29 -20.18 -17.67 -34.69
CA ASN A 29 -21.48 -18.18 -34.21
C ASN A 29 -21.26 -19.28 -33.16
N SER A 30 -22.09 -19.51 -32.14
CA SER A 30 -23.21 -18.81 -31.51
C SER A 30 -23.86 -19.83 -30.55
N LYS A 31 -24.50 -19.36 -29.49
CA LYS A 31 -25.56 -20.03 -28.71
C LYS A 31 -25.12 -21.16 -27.77
N ILE A 32 -25.02 -20.82 -26.49
CA ILE A 32 -25.65 -21.62 -25.46
C ILE A 32 -26.72 -20.76 -24.78
N THR A 33 -27.87 -21.40 -24.64
CA THR A 33 -29.19 -20.90 -24.26
C THR A 33 -29.24 -20.55 -22.78
N PHE A 34 -29.71 -19.35 -22.46
CA PHE A 34 -30.20 -19.04 -21.11
C PHE A 34 -31.48 -19.84 -20.87
N VAL A 35 -31.44 -20.76 -19.91
CA VAL A 35 -32.64 -21.24 -19.23
C VAL A 35 -32.75 -20.45 -17.94
N SER A 36 -33.68 -19.51 -17.97
CA SER A 36 -34.25 -18.88 -16.80
C SER A 36 -34.90 -19.95 -15.92
N ASP A 37 -34.45 -20.09 -14.69
CA ASP A 37 -35.34 -20.38 -13.58
C ASP A 37 -35.21 -19.24 -12.57
N TYR A 38 -35.93 -18.16 -12.87
CA TYR A 38 -36.44 -17.26 -11.85
C TYR A 38 -37.28 -18.12 -10.88
N LYS A 39 -36.78 -18.33 -9.67
CA LYS A 39 -37.65 -18.48 -8.52
C LYS A 39 -37.72 -17.13 -7.82
N ASP A 40 -38.94 -16.64 -7.76
CA ASP A 40 -39.34 -15.41 -7.09
C ASP A 40 -38.70 -15.27 -5.70
N TYR A 41 -37.76 -14.34 -5.55
CA TYR A 41 -37.58 -13.65 -4.28
C TYR A 41 -38.19 -12.26 -4.45
N THR A 42 -39.38 -12.13 -3.87
CA THR A 42 -40.02 -10.86 -3.57
C THR A 42 -39.04 -9.91 -2.90
N TYR A 43 -38.99 -8.68 -3.41
CA TYR A 43 -38.38 -7.51 -2.78
C TYR A 43 -38.55 -7.52 -1.26
N SER A 44 -37.44 -7.48 -0.54
CA SER A 44 -37.37 -6.78 0.74
C SER A 44 -36.19 -5.83 0.69
N SER A 45 -36.47 -4.54 0.88
CA SER A 45 -35.51 -3.47 1.18
C SER A 45 -34.93 -3.66 2.59
N ASN A 46 -34.37 -4.83 2.86
CA ASN A 46 -33.75 -5.15 4.12
C ASN A 46 -32.25 -5.17 3.87
N ILE A 47 -31.56 -4.19 4.45
CA ILE A 47 -30.16 -4.31 4.81
C ILE A 47 -30.06 -5.61 5.61
N GLU A 48 -29.50 -6.66 5.03
CA GLU A 48 -29.09 -7.82 5.82
C GLU A 48 -27.82 -7.41 6.55
N ILE A 49 -27.99 -6.93 7.79
CA ILE A 49 -26.95 -7.12 8.79
C ILE A 49 -26.92 -8.63 8.98
N VAL A 50 -25.95 -9.31 8.38
CA VAL A 50 -25.60 -10.67 8.80
C VAL A 50 -24.99 -10.51 10.18
N LYS A 51 -25.85 -10.45 11.20
CA LYS A 51 -25.45 -10.72 12.58
C LYS A 51 -25.23 -12.22 12.64
N GLN A 52 -24.02 -12.61 12.29
CA GLN A 52 -23.47 -13.85 12.77
C GLN A 52 -23.09 -13.56 14.21
N ASP A 53 -23.78 -14.22 15.16
CA ASP A 53 -23.42 -14.14 16.57
C ASP A 53 -22.04 -14.79 16.75
N TYR A 54 -20.99 -14.01 16.55
CA TYR A 54 -19.64 -14.28 17.01
C TYR A 54 -19.37 -13.27 18.12
N THR A 55 -19.31 -13.78 19.34
CA THR A 55 -18.63 -13.13 20.43
C THR A 55 -17.13 -13.25 20.17
N GLU A 56 -16.40 -12.17 20.39
CA GLU A 56 -14.93 -12.01 20.32
C GLU A 56 -14.38 -11.40 19.01
N ASP A 57 -13.63 -10.34 19.25
CA ASP A 57 -12.68 -9.56 18.45
C ASP A 57 -12.20 -10.19 17.14
N PHE A 58 -12.65 -9.68 15.99
CA PHE A 58 -12.07 -9.99 14.68
C PHE A 58 -12.35 -8.86 13.69
N ASP A 59 -11.36 -8.61 12.81
CA ASP A 59 -11.43 -7.80 11.59
C ASP A 59 -12.84 -7.61 11.00
N ARG A 60 -13.19 -6.35 10.72
CA ARG A 60 -14.56 -5.97 10.36
C ARG A 60 -14.64 -5.56 8.89
N GLU A 61 -15.72 -5.97 8.22
CA GLU A 61 -16.03 -5.56 6.85
C GLU A 61 -17.43 -4.92 6.79
N ILE A 62 -17.48 -3.66 6.36
CA ILE A 62 -18.74 -2.92 6.18
C ILE A 62 -18.96 -2.71 4.69
N SER A 63 -20.04 -3.30 4.14
CA SER A 63 -20.41 -3.10 2.74
C SER A 63 -21.31 -1.87 2.57
N LEU A 64 -20.80 -0.84 1.88
CA LEU A 64 -21.54 0.40 1.59
C LEU A 64 -22.41 0.29 0.32
N SER A 65 -22.05 -0.59 -0.63
CA SER A 65 -22.84 -0.85 -1.83
C SER A 65 -22.50 -2.19 -2.51
N ASP A 66 -23.40 -2.70 -3.36
CA ASP A 66 -23.17 -3.89 -4.21
C ASP A 66 -22.36 -3.59 -5.49
N PHE A 67 -21.86 -2.36 -5.68
CA PHE A 67 -21.30 -1.88 -6.94
C PHE A 67 -19.93 -1.23 -6.77
N LEU A 68 -19.23 -1.02 -7.91
CA LEU A 68 -18.00 -0.25 -7.96
C LEU A 68 -18.28 1.17 -7.44
N THR A 69 -17.68 1.49 -6.30
CA THR A 69 -17.80 2.78 -5.63
C THR A 69 -16.43 3.41 -5.67
N TYR A 70 -16.32 4.57 -6.32
CA TYR A 70 -15.14 5.41 -6.11
C TYR A 70 -15.38 6.15 -4.81
N SER A 71 -14.58 5.82 -3.80
CA SER A 71 -14.55 6.61 -2.59
C SER A 71 -13.48 7.67 -2.70
N ILE A 72 -13.73 8.79 -2.06
CA ILE A 72 -12.74 9.80 -1.73
C ILE A 72 -12.06 9.32 -0.44
N GLU A 73 -10.85 9.81 -0.15
CA GLU A 73 -10.16 9.50 1.11
C GLU A 73 -11.12 9.67 2.30
N PRO A 74 -11.18 8.70 3.23
CA PRO A 74 -12.06 8.84 4.38
C PRO A 74 -11.58 9.99 5.27
N TYR A 75 -12.49 10.59 6.04
CA TYR A 75 -12.17 11.66 6.98
C TYR A 75 -12.53 11.24 8.40
N VAL A 76 -11.60 11.38 9.34
CA VAL A 76 -11.78 11.00 10.75
C VAL A 76 -11.79 12.25 11.62
N LEU A 77 -12.82 12.39 12.46
CA LEU A 77 -13.08 13.56 13.31
C LEU A 77 -13.79 13.13 14.60
N ASP A 78 -13.47 13.74 15.73
CA ASP A 78 -14.32 13.66 16.94
C ASP A 78 -15.49 14.64 16.78
N PHE A 79 -16.52 14.21 16.06
CA PHE A 79 -17.66 15.01 15.65
C PHE A 79 -18.65 15.22 16.79
N GLU A 80 -18.79 14.23 17.67
CA GLU A 80 -19.62 14.37 18.86
C GLU A 80 -18.93 15.14 20.01
N LYS A 81 -17.62 15.41 19.91
CA LYS A 81 -16.76 16.00 20.96
C LYS A 81 -16.78 15.19 22.25
N ASP A 82 -16.80 13.87 22.11
CA ASP A 82 -16.81 12.92 23.20
C ASP A 82 -15.50 12.13 23.33
N GLN A 83 -14.47 12.51 22.55
CA GLN A 83 -13.16 11.87 22.47
C GLN A 83 -13.17 10.49 21.81
N SER A 84 -14.31 10.08 21.22
CA SER A 84 -14.36 8.97 20.27
C SER A 84 -14.36 9.51 18.84
N PHE A 85 -13.71 8.81 17.93
CA PHE A 85 -13.59 9.26 16.55
C PHE A 85 -14.71 8.70 15.70
N GLU A 86 -15.36 9.57 14.93
CA GLU A 86 -16.24 9.16 13.85
C GLU A 86 -15.53 9.27 12.51
N PHE A 87 -15.89 8.42 11.56
CA PHE A 87 -15.32 8.45 10.22
C PHE A 87 -16.38 8.63 9.13
N PHE A 88 -16.05 9.48 8.17
CA PHE A 88 -16.90 9.84 7.05
C PHE A 88 -16.41 9.18 5.76
N VAL A 89 -17.35 8.64 4.99
CA VAL A 89 -17.07 8.04 3.68
C VAL A 89 -18.00 8.60 2.62
N ILE A 90 -17.44 9.04 1.50
CA ILE A 90 -18.20 9.55 0.36
C ILE A 90 -18.27 8.44 -0.69
N SER A 91 -19.47 7.94 -0.97
CA SER A 91 -19.67 6.94 -2.01
C SER A 91 -20.10 7.59 -3.31
N ASN A 92 -19.30 7.46 -4.38
CA ASN A 92 -19.64 7.94 -5.72
C ASN A 92 -20.03 6.78 -6.64
N ARG A 93 -21.14 6.94 -7.39
CA ARG A 93 -21.66 5.93 -8.30
C ARG A 93 -21.28 6.28 -9.74
N TYR A 94 -20.65 5.35 -10.45
CA TYR A 94 -20.24 5.49 -11.86
C TYR A 94 -21.38 5.82 -12.86
N ASN A 95 -22.66 5.76 -12.44
CA ASN A 95 -23.82 6.07 -13.26
C ASN A 95 -24.66 7.20 -12.63
N GLU A 96 -24.47 8.40 -13.20
CA GLU A 96 -24.86 9.78 -12.86
C GLU A 96 -26.35 10.09 -12.53
N THR A 97 -27.13 9.17 -11.97
CA THR A 97 -28.58 9.39 -11.74
C THR A 97 -28.98 9.65 -10.29
N GLU A 98 -28.15 9.23 -9.33
CA GLU A 98 -28.38 9.41 -7.90
C GLU A 98 -27.09 10.08 -7.37
N GLY A 99 -27.19 11.28 -6.77
CA GLY A 99 -26.00 12.01 -6.27
C GLY A 99 -25.21 11.23 -5.22
N ASN A 100 -23.97 11.66 -4.94
CA ASN A 100 -23.08 11.01 -3.98
C ASN A 100 -23.76 10.90 -2.60
N LYS A 101 -23.52 9.77 -1.92
CA LYS A 101 -23.97 9.57 -0.54
C LYS A 101 -22.80 9.84 0.40
N LEU A 102 -23.08 10.53 1.49
CA LEU A 102 -22.15 10.69 2.60
C LEU A 102 -22.59 9.75 3.71
N PHE A 103 -21.68 8.89 4.14
CA PHE A 103 -21.83 7.99 5.27
C PHE A 103 -21.09 8.59 6.47
N LEU A 104 -21.66 8.37 7.66
CA LEU A 104 -21.02 8.62 8.94
C LEU A 104 -21.05 7.31 9.70
N LEU A 105 -19.90 6.91 10.21
CA LEU A 105 -19.71 5.66 10.92
C LEU A 105 -19.06 5.91 12.28
N LYS A 106 -19.46 5.10 13.26
CA LYS A 106 -18.95 5.04 14.63
C LYS A 106 -19.02 3.60 15.12
N ASP A 107 -18.00 3.13 15.82
CA ASP A 107 -17.91 1.76 16.35
C ASP A 107 -18.21 0.70 15.26
N ALA A 108 -17.56 0.84 14.10
CA ALA A 108 -17.76 0.00 12.93
C ALA A 108 -19.24 -0.11 12.43
N SER A 109 -20.07 0.88 12.73
CA SER A 109 -21.49 0.89 12.36
C SER A 109 -21.93 2.20 11.73
N ILE A 110 -22.86 2.15 10.78
CA ILE A 110 -23.43 3.36 10.18
C ILE A 110 -24.31 4.05 11.22
N MET A 111 -24.05 5.32 11.49
CA MET A 111 -24.81 6.10 12.46
C MET A 111 -26.29 6.23 12.07
N PRO A 112 -27.22 6.32 13.05
CA PRO A 112 -28.64 6.53 12.77
C PRO A 112 -28.89 7.75 11.89
N ASN A 113 -29.79 7.62 10.92
CA ASN A 113 -30.13 8.63 9.90
C ASN A 113 -29.08 8.86 8.80
N TRP A 114 -27.99 8.09 8.81
CA TRP A 114 -27.02 8.02 7.72
C TRP A 114 -27.22 6.73 6.88
N PRO A 115 -26.76 6.68 5.62
CA PRO A 115 -26.16 7.77 4.86
C PRO A 115 -27.15 8.87 4.48
N ILE A 116 -26.63 10.08 4.30
CA ILE A 116 -27.38 11.17 3.69
C ILE A 116 -27.08 11.27 2.20
N GLN A 117 -28.00 11.84 1.45
CA GLN A 117 -27.83 12.13 0.04
C GLN A 117 -28.26 13.57 -0.23
N LEU A 118 -27.39 14.33 -0.88
CA LEU A 118 -27.68 15.68 -1.32
C LEU A 118 -27.97 15.68 -2.84
N ASP A 119 -28.77 16.64 -3.31
CA ASP A 119 -28.98 16.84 -4.76
C ASP A 119 -27.86 17.66 -5.39
N VAL A 120 -26.62 17.34 -5.02
CA VAL A 120 -25.36 17.94 -5.48
C VAL A 120 -24.29 16.84 -5.51
N ASP A 121 -23.16 17.12 -6.13
CA ASP A 121 -22.02 16.21 -6.14
C ASP A 121 -21.09 16.58 -4.99
N ILE A 122 -21.11 15.77 -3.93
CA ILE A 122 -20.25 15.93 -2.76
C ILE A 122 -18.79 15.66 -3.17
N GLU A 123 -17.89 16.58 -2.85
CA GLU A 123 -16.48 16.54 -3.25
C GLU A 123 -15.54 16.18 -2.10
N ASP A 124 -15.73 16.69 -0.89
CA ASP A 124 -14.92 16.33 0.27
C ASP A 124 -15.62 16.72 1.58
N VAL A 125 -15.12 16.18 2.69
CA VAL A 125 -15.37 16.68 4.03
C VAL A 125 -14.24 17.64 4.38
N VAL A 126 -14.58 18.87 4.73
CA VAL A 126 -13.60 19.96 4.91
C VAL A 126 -13.13 20.05 6.36
N GLY A 127 -14.02 19.73 7.31
CA GLY A 127 -13.73 19.80 8.74
C GLY A 127 -15.00 19.94 9.57
N GLN A 128 -14.84 20.33 10.84
CA GLN A 128 -15.95 20.47 11.78
C GLN A 128 -15.90 21.77 12.58
N GLU A 129 -17.06 22.32 12.93
CA GLU A 129 -17.14 23.51 13.76
C GLU A 129 -18.41 23.54 14.60
N THR A 130 -18.45 24.46 15.58
CA THR A 130 -19.65 24.73 16.37
C THR A 130 -20.38 25.93 15.81
N TYR A 131 -21.51 25.70 15.13
CA TYR A 131 -22.34 26.74 14.54
C TYR A 131 -23.67 26.85 15.29
N ASP A 132 -24.04 28.05 15.76
CA ASP A 132 -25.28 28.30 16.52
C ASP A 132 -25.50 27.36 17.75
N ASN A 133 -24.41 26.94 18.41
CA ASN A 133 -24.35 25.95 19.50
C ASN A 133 -24.64 24.50 19.10
N GLU A 134 -24.53 24.17 17.82
CA GLU A 134 -24.65 22.82 17.28
C GLU A 134 -23.32 22.42 16.62
N GLN A 135 -22.87 21.18 16.80
CA GLN A 135 -21.72 20.68 16.05
C GLN A 135 -22.17 20.36 14.63
N ILE A 136 -21.39 20.83 13.65
CA ILE A 136 -21.61 20.55 12.24
C ILE A 136 -20.32 20.04 11.60
N VAL A 137 -20.49 19.12 10.65
CA VAL A 137 -19.46 18.80 9.66
C VAL A 137 -19.69 19.68 8.44
N ILE A 138 -18.60 20.22 7.89
CA ILE A 138 -18.61 21.09 6.72
C ILE A 138 -18.27 20.24 5.50
N VAL A 139 -19.15 20.26 4.51
CA VAL A 139 -19.03 19.45 3.30
C VAL A 139 -18.99 20.37 2.08
N ARG A 140 -18.01 20.18 1.21
CA ARG A 140 -17.92 20.88 -0.08
C ARG A 140 -18.64 20.06 -1.15
N ALA A 141 -19.33 20.75 -2.04
CA ALA A 141 -20.03 20.11 -3.15
C ALA A 141 -20.09 21.00 -4.40
N LYS A 142 -20.31 20.37 -5.56
CA LYS A 142 -20.60 21.04 -6.83
C LYS A 142 -22.07 20.87 -7.22
N ASP A 143 -22.66 21.93 -7.77
CA ASP A 143 -23.99 21.85 -8.37
C ASP A 143 -23.89 21.17 -9.74
N LYS A 144 -24.66 20.08 -9.92
CA LYS A 144 -24.77 19.31 -11.17
C LYS A 144 -25.12 20.19 -12.40
N ASN A 145 -25.79 21.32 -12.17
CA ASN A 145 -26.25 22.23 -13.22
C ASN A 145 -25.42 23.51 -13.34
N SER A 146 -24.47 23.75 -12.43
CA SER A 146 -23.67 24.98 -12.38
C SER A 146 -22.18 24.66 -12.35
N ILE A 147 -21.50 24.86 -13.48
CA ILE A 147 -20.08 24.52 -13.64
C ILE A 147 -19.11 25.53 -12.99
N ASN A 148 -19.60 26.61 -12.36
CA ASN A 148 -18.78 27.73 -11.88
C ASN A 148 -19.09 28.11 -10.42
N GLN A 149 -19.64 27.20 -9.62
CA GLN A 149 -19.99 27.47 -8.22
C GLN A 149 -19.61 26.28 -7.34
N THR A 150 -19.01 26.60 -6.20
CA THR A 150 -18.75 25.65 -5.12
C THR A 150 -19.71 25.94 -3.97
N LEU A 151 -20.31 24.89 -3.42
CA LEU A 151 -21.28 24.93 -2.35
C LEU A 151 -20.66 24.36 -1.08
N PHE A 152 -20.94 24.99 0.06
CA PHE A 152 -20.56 24.47 1.37
C PHE A 152 -21.82 24.24 2.19
N TYR A 153 -21.93 23.04 2.76
CA TYR A 153 -23.05 22.62 3.59
C TYR A 153 -22.56 22.31 5.00
N GLY A 154 -23.30 22.77 6.00
CA GLY A 154 -23.13 22.39 7.39
C GLY A 154 -24.16 21.32 7.70
N ILE A 155 -23.72 20.18 8.21
CA ILE A 155 -24.58 19.03 8.46
C ILE A 155 -24.38 18.61 9.91
N ASN A 156 -25.46 18.49 10.68
CA ASN A 156 -25.36 18.04 12.06
C ASN A 156 -25.26 16.51 12.14
N LYS A 157 -25.01 16.00 13.35
CA LYS A 157 -24.91 14.55 13.61
C LYS A 157 -26.17 13.74 13.30
N ASN A 158 -27.33 14.38 13.26
CA ASN A 158 -28.59 13.72 12.90
C ASN A 158 -28.78 13.63 11.38
N GLY A 159 -27.84 14.13 10.57
CA GLY A 159 -27.93 14.18 9.12
C GLY A 159 -28.76 15.35 8.59
N ASP A 160 -29.13 16.31 9.44
CA ASP A 160 -29.88 17.50 9.02
C ASP A 160 -28.95 18.55 8.41
N VAL A 161 -29.31 19.04 7.23
CA VAL A 161 -28.61 20.17 6.59
C VAL A 161 -29.04 21.48 7.25
N ILE A 162 -28.07 22.21 7.82
CA ILE A 162 -28.27 23.50 8.47
C ILE A 162 -28.37 24.59 7.41
N SER A 163 -29.60 24.86 6.95
CA SER A 163 -29.85 25.82 5.86
C SER A 163 -29.35 27.25 6.09
N SER A 164 -29.20 27.68 7.35
CA SER A 164 -28.61 28.99 7.71
C SER A 164 -27.09 29.04 7.48
N PHE A 165 -26.43 27.87 7.52
CA PHE A 165 -25.01 27.75 7.26
C PHE A 165 -24.70 27.74 5.76
N THR A 166 -25.52 27.10 4.93
CA THR A 166 -25.23 26.84 3.51
C THR A 166 -24.68 28.06 2.77
N LYS A 167 -23.44 27.96 2.25
CA LYS A 167 -22.75 29.02 1.50
C LYS A 167 -22.52 28.65 0.04
N VAL A 168 -22.47 29.67 -0.80
CA VAL A 168 -22.15 29.56 -2.23
C VAL A 168 -20.98 30.47 -2.54
N VAL A 169 -19.91 29.90 -3.07
CA VAL A 169 -18.73 30.63 -3.54
C VAL A 169 -18.72 30.60 -5.07
N GLY A 170 -18.49 31.76 -5.68
CA GLY A 170 -18.59 31.96 -7.14
C GLY A 170 -17.35 31.51 -7.94
N GLU A 171 -16.70 30.42 -7.52
CA GLU A 171 -15.52 29.84 -8.17
C GLU A 171 -15.58 28.31 -8.06
N THR A 172 -14.83 27.62 -8.92
CA THR A 172 -14.58 26.17 -8.80
C THR A 172 -13.14 25.93 -8.41
N PHE A 173 -12.98 25.05 -7.43
CA PHE A 173 -11.68 24.69 -6.91
C PHE A 173 -11.26 23.31 -7.42
N SER A 174 -9.94 23.12 -7.48
CA SER A 174 -9.30 21.97 -8.09
C SER A 174 -8.48 21.12 -7.12
N GLY A 175 -8.15 21.64 -5.94
CA GLY A 175 -7.50 20.87 -4.89
C GLY A 175 -8.27 20.92 -3.58
N ASP A 176 -7.74 20.26 -2.57
CA ASP A 176 -8.41 20.06 -1.29
C ASP A 176 -8.48 21.34 -0.47
N THR A 177 -9.42 21.34 0.47
CA THR A 177 -9.70 22.49 1.32
C THR A 177 -9.00 22.30 2.65
N LEU A 178 -8.02 23.15 2.97
CA LEU A 178 -7.48 23.22 4.31
C LEU A 178 -8.42 24.05 5.19
N PHE A 179 -8.65 23.58 6.40
CA PHE A 179 -9.52 24.23 7.37
C PHE A 179 -8.85 24.28 8.75
N GLY A 180 -8.73 25.48 9.31
CA GLY A 180 -8.12 25.68 10.62
C GLY A 180 -7.85 27.15 10.93
N ASP A 181 -7.47 27.43 12.18
CA ASP A 181 -7.12 28.78 12.67
C ASP A 181 -5.70 29.15 12.22
N ILE A 182 -5.59 29.90 11.13
CA ILE A 182 -4.32 30.23 10.45
C ILE A 182 -3.74 31.52 11.00
N ASP A 183 -4.59 32.47 11.39
CA ASP A 183 -4.14 33.76 11.92
C ASP A 183 -4.10 33.87 13.46
N GLU A 184 -4.44 32.77 14.14
CA GLU A 184 -4.47 32.56 15.59
C GLU A 184 -5.46 33.48 16.31
N ASP A 185 -6.60 33.78 15.68
CA ASP A 185 -7.67 34.60 16.28
C ASP A 185 -8.76 33.78 16.99
N GLY A 186 -8.69 32.44 16.89
CA GLY A 186 -9.61 31.49 17.48
C GLY A 186 -10.80 31.13 16.59
N LEU A 187 -10.87 31.64 15.37
CA LEU A 187 -11.78 31.22 14.31
C LEU A 187 -11.01 30.43 13.25
N ASN A 188 -11.72 29.61 12.48
CA ASN A 188 -11.09 28.82 11.43
C ASN A 188 -11.26 29.48 10.07
N GLU A 189 -10.20 29.50 9.27
CA GLU A 189 -10.20 29.92 7.87
C GLU A 189 -10.24 28.73 6.92
N PHE A 190 -10.65 29.00 5.68
CA PHE A 190 -10.60 28.06 4.57
C PHE A 190 -9.52 28.47 3.58
N VAL A 191 -8.55 27.59 3.32
CA VAL A 191 -7.53 27.79 2.29
C VAL A 191 -7.72 26.79 1.18
N ILE A 192 -7.83 27.29 -0.05
CA ILE A 192 -8.24 26.50 -1.19
C ILE A 192 -7.68 27.13 -2.47
N HIS A 193 -7.43 26.33 -3.51
CA HIS A 193 -6.97 26.86 -4.79
C HIS A 193 -7.82 26.43 -5.98
N SER A 194 -7.81 27.29 -6.99
CA SER A 194 -8.14 26.95 -8.36
C SER A 194 -6.86 26.58 -9.12
N ASN A 195 -6.96 26.43 -10.45
CA ASN A 195 -5.80 26.11 -11.29
C ASN A 195 -4.67 27.15 -11.22
N TYR A 196 -4.96 28.41 -10.90
CA TYR A 196 -3.98 29.51 -10.98
C TYR A 196 -4.02 30.48 -9.79
N GLN A 197 -4.94 30.27 -8.86
CA GLN A 197 -5.18 31.18 -7.75
C GLN A 197 -5.30 30.43 -6.43
N VAL A 198 -4.73 31.00 -5.37
CA VAL A 198 -4.94 30.58 -3.98
C VAL A 198 -5.89 31.56 -3.32
N PHE A 199 -6.87 31.05 -2.57
CA PHE A 199 -7.88 31.81 -1.86
C PHE A 199 -7.78 31.52 -0.36
N VAL A 200 -8.09 32.53 0.45
CA VAL A 200 -8.30 32.38 1.88
C VAL A 200 -9.64 33.04 2.20
N TYR A 201 -10.54 32.27 2.81
CA TYR A 201 -11.82 32.75 3.30
C TYR A 201 -11.83 32.74 4.82
N GLU A 202 -12.46 33.75 5.42
CA GLU A 202 -12.76 33.77 6.85
C GLU A 202 -13.83 32.70 7.19
N ASP A 203 -14.06 32.46 8.48
CA ASP A 203 -15.07 31.53 9.02
C ASP A 203 -16.48 31.76 8.42
N ASP A 204 -16.84 33.00 8.14
CA ASP A 204 -18.13 33.37 7.56
C ASP A 204 -18.22 33.22 6.03
N PHE A 205 -17.16 32.67 5.40
CA PHE A 205 -16.94 32.52 3.96
C PHE A 205 -16.76 33.84 3.20
N THR A 206 -16.46 34.95 3.89
CA THR A 206 -16.00 36.16 3.22
C THR A 206 -14.54 36.01 2.79
N LEU A 207 -14.22 36.55 1.60
CA LEU A 207 -12.86 36.51 1.09
C LEU A 207 -11.98 37.42 1.95
N LYS A 208 -10.91 36.86 2.54
CA LYS A 208 -9.97 37.57 3.41
C LYS A 208 -9.28 38.72 2.67
N GLU A 209 -8.97 39.80 3.38
CA GLU A 209 -8.31 40.97 2.78
C GLU A 209 -6.98 40.56 2.13
N ASN A 210 -6.67 41.13 0.96
CA ASN A 210 -5.50 40.83 0.12
C ASN A 210 -5.50 39.46 -0.59
N TRP A 211 -6.50 38.62 -0.41
CA TRP A 211 -6.70 37.39 -1.19
C TRP A 211 -7.72 37.62 -2.33
N PRO A 212 -7.70 36.82 -3.41
CA PRO A 212 -6.79 35.71 -3.73
C PRO A 212 -5.40 36.14 -4.24
N LYS A 213 -4.49 35.16 -4.37
CA LYS A 213 -3.17 35.31 -4.97
C LYS A 213 -3.03 34.53 -6.27
N GLU A 214 -2.56 35.21 -7.30
CA GLU A 214 -2.28 34.65 -8.62
C GLU A 214 -0.87 34.06 -8.69
N THR A 215 -0.75 32.81 -9.17
CA THR A 215 0.55 32.18 -9.46
C THR A 215 0.98 32.38 -10.91
N ASN A 216 0.03 32.54 -11.84
CA ASN A 216 0.23 32.52 -13.30
C ASN A 216 0.82 31.21 -13.87
N GLU A 217 0.99 30.19 -13.03
CA GLU A 217 1.46 28.85 -13.35
C GLU A 217 0.50 27.85 -12.72
N THR A 218 0.27 26.71 -13.37
CA THR A 218 -0.74 25.75 -12.91
C THR A 218 -0.39 25.23 -11.52
N ILE A 219 -1.35 25.21 -10.61
CA ILE A 219 -1.25 24.58 -9.29
C ILE A 219 -1.88 23.20 -9.40
N PHE A 220 -1.07 22.15 -9.27
CA PHE A 220 -1.54 20.76 -9.21
C PHE A 220 -1.37 20.14 -7.83
N SER A 221 -0.39 20.59 -7.05
CA SER A 221 -0.19 20.12 -5.69
C SER A 221 -1.21 20.76 -4.74
N GLU A 222 -1.50 20.08 -3.65
CA GLU A 222 -2.14 20.68 -2.48
C GLU A 222 -1.32 21.84 -1.91
N ILE A 223 -1.98 22.64 -1.08
CA ILE A 223 -1.41 23.77 -0.34
C ILE A 223 -0.87 23.25 0.99
N VAL A 224 0.17 23.89 1.51
CA VAL A 224 0.67 23.65 2.87
C VAL A 224 0.55 24.93 3.68
N VAL A 225 0.17 24.80 4.96
CA VAL A 225 0.08 25.92 5.91
C VAL A 225 1.03 25.66 7.07
N GLU A 226 2.20 26.30 7.05
CA GLU A 226 3.27 26.11 8.04
C GLU A 226 4.07 27.38 8.29
N ASP A 227 4.66 27.54 9.48
CA ASP A 227 5.52 28.70 9.79
C ASP A 227 6.91 28.52 9.15
N VAL A 228 7.03 28.92 7.88
CA VAL A 228 8.27 28.79 7.11
C VAL A 228 9.33 29.78 7.60
N ASN A 229 8.89 30.95 8.04
CA ASN A 229 9.78 32.07 8.30
C ASN A 229 10.18 32.23 9.79
N LEU A 230 9.65 31.34 10.64
CA LEU A 230 9.85 31.19 12.09
C LEU A 230 9.52 32.47 12.85
N ASP A 231 8.42 33.13 12.49
CA ASP A 231 7.91 34.29 13.21
C ASP A 231 6.77 33.98 14.20
N GLY A 232 6.42 32.70 14.32
CA GLY A 232 5.37 32.18 15.17
C GLY A 232 3.98 32.29 14.56
N ARG A 233 3.86 32.52 13.25
CA ARG A 233 2.58 32.53 12.52
C ARG A 233 2.67 31.63 11.30
N LYS A 234 1.55 31.03 10.94
CA LYS A 234 1.50 30.12 9.78
C LYS A 234 1.61 30.90 8.47
N ASP A 235 2.39 30.37 7.53
CA ASP A 235 2.54 30.85 6.15
C ASP A 235 1.85 29.87 5.19
N ILE A 236 1.34 30.39 4.07
CA ILE A 236 0.71 29.61 3.00
C ILE A 236 1.74 29.33 1.90
N VAL A 237 2.01 28.05 1.67
CA VAL A 237 2.99 27.55 0.71
C VAL A 237 2.26 26.83 -0.43
N THR A 238 2.62 27.16 -1.67
CA THR A 238 2.13 26.42 -2.84
C THR A 238 3.27 26.11 -3.81
N LEU A 239 3.16 24.98 -4.49
CA LEU A 239 4.10 24.52 -5.51
C LEU A 239 3.38 24.41 -6.85
N THR A 240 3.85 25.18 -7.82
CA THR A 240 3.31 25.12 -9.18
C THR A 240 3.91 23.94 -9.95
N GLU A 241 3.19 23.48 -10.98
CA GLU A 241 3.62 22.39 -11.87
C GLU A 241 5.02 22.62 -12.45
N GLN A 242 5.37 23.87 -12.75
CA GLN A 242 6.67 24.23 -13.33
C GLN A 242 7.76 24.48 -12.25
N GLY A 243 7.50 24.15 -11.00
CA GLY A 243 8.48 24.17 -9.91
C GLY A 243 8.69 25.54 -9.27
N LEU A 244 7.77 26.50 -9.45
CA LEU A 244 7.79 27.74 -8.67
C LEU A 244 7.08 27.51 -7.33
N ILE A 245 7.82 27.72 -6.24
CA ILE A 245 7.29 27.75 -4.88
C ILE A 245 6.94 29.18 -4.54
N PHE A 246 5.71 29.43 -4.11
CA PHE A 246 5.32 30.67 -3.47
C PHE A 246 5.12 30.45 -1.98
N VAL A 247 5.50 31.46 -1.21
CA VAL A 247 5.25 31.53 0.22
C VAL A 247 4.65 32.90 0.51
N TRP A 248 3.44 32.91 1.05
CA TRP A 248 2.77 34.11 1.53
C TRP A 248 2.53 34.00 3.03
N ASP A 249 2.74 35.10 3.73
CA ASP A 249 2.22 35.29 5.09
C ASP A 249 0.68 35.17 5.06
N TRP A 250 0.04 34.74 6.15
CA TRP A 250 -1.42 34.58 6.28
C TRP A 250 -2.20 35.82 5.81
N ASN A 251 -1.62 37.02 6.02
CA ASN A 251 -2.19 38.30 5.59
C ASN A 251 -2.09 38.59 4.07
N GLY A 252 -1.52 37.65 3.30
CA GLY A 252 -1.29 37.74 1.87
C GLY A 252 -0.01 38.47 1.46
N THR A 253 0.89 38.80 2.37
CA THR A 253 2.19 39.40 2.01
C THR A 253 3.11 38.34 1.41
N LEU A 254 3.61 38.57 0.20
CA LEU A 254 4.55 37.65 -0.44
C LEU A 254 5.91 37.67 0.29
N LEU A 255 6.31 36.51 0.82
CA LEU A 255 7.61 36.30 1.42
C LEU A 255 8.65 36.02 0.32
N SER A 256 9.08 37.08 -0.36
CA SER A 256 9.92 36.98 -1.57
C SER A 256 11.26 36.28 -1.38
N HIS A 257 11.76 36.18 -0.14
CA HIS A 257 12.99 35.45 0.17
C HIS A 257 12.80 33.94 0.19
N PHE A 258 11.59 33.48 0.46
CA PHE A 258 11.21 32.07 0.52
C PHE A 258 10.51 31.61 -0.76
N THR A 259 10.01 32.56 -1.57
CA THR A 259 9.50 32.29 -2.92
C THR A 259 10.65 32.02 -3.89
N LYS A 260 10.74 30.80 -4.43
CA LYS A 260 11.86 30.38 -5.29
C LYS A 260 11.42 29.36 -6.34
N ARG A 261 12.05 29.45 -7.52
CA ARG A 261 11.94 28.41 -8.54
C ARG A 261 12.95 27.31 -8.30
N ILE A 262 12.49 26.06 -8.38
CA ILE A 262 13.33 24.87 -8.49
C ILE A 262 13.93 24.87 -9.90
N ASP A 263 15.25 25.00 -9.99
CA ASP A 263 15.95 24.95 -11.26
C ASP A 263 15.93 23.53 -11.81
N LEU A 264 14.99 23.21 -12.71
CA LEU A 264 14.92 21.92 -13.39
C LEU A 264 16.22 21.63 -14.17
N LEU A 265 16.92 20.58 -13.76
CA LEU A 265 18.28 20.31 -14.23
C LEU A 265 18.33 19.49 -15.53
N TYR A 266 17.34 18.63 -15.79
CA TYR A 266 17.43 17.62 -16.85
C TYR A 266 16.25 17.62 -17.85
N TYR A 267 14.99 17.69 -17.41
CA TYR A 267 13.81 17.53 -18.29
C TYR A 267 12.88 18.74 -18.33
N LYS A 268 13.36 19.84 -18.91
CA LYS A 268 12.59 21.11 -19.02
C LYS A 268 11.23 21.02 -19.73
N ASN A 269 10.92 19.96 -20.48
CA ASN A 269 9.74 19.87 -21.36
C ASN A 269 8.81 18.68 -21.05
N GLY A 270 8.75 18.24 -19.79
CA GLY A 270 7.80 17.21 -19.36
C GLY A 270 7.81 16.93 -17.87
N GLU A 271 8.85 17.35 -17.15
CA GLU A 271 8.93 17.24 -15.70
C GLU A 271 7.97 18.24 -15.06
N GLY A 272 7.16 17.75 -14.12
CA GLY A 272 6.25 18.58 -13.36
C GLY A 272 6.21 18.19 -11.90
N PHE A 273 5.67 19.09 -11.08
CA PHE A 273 5.35 18.83 -9.68
C PHE A 273 3.84 18.67 -9.55
N ARG A 274 3.41 17.55 -8.99
CA ARG A 274 1.98 17.19 -8.85
C ARG A 274 1.59 16.76 -7.45
N VAL A 275 2.57 16.65 -6.56
CA VAL A 275 2.40 16.13 -5.20
C VAL A 275 2.62 17.27 -4.22
N MET A 276 1.94 17.23 -3.07
CA MET A 276 2.12 18.20 -1.98
C MET A 276 3.59 18.30 -1.56
N PRO A 277 4.17 19.51 -1.43
CA PRO A 277 5.50 19.65 -0.84
C PRO A 277 5.48 19.32 0.65
N ILE A 278 6.59 18.84 1.20
CA ILE A 278 6.76 18.68 2.66
C ILE A 278 7.51 19.89 3.18
N VAL A 279 7.00 20.52 4.24
CA VAL A 279 7.60 21.69 4.88
C VAL A 279 7.91 21.33 6.33
N THR A 280 9.21 21.19 6.67
CA THR A 280 9.62 20.78 8.02
C THR A 280 11.08 21.15 8.29
N ASP A 281 11.44 21.39 9.57
CA ASP A 281 12.84 21.48 10.02
C ASP A 281 13.39 20.06 10.21
N SER A 282 13.87 19.49 9.11
CA SER A 282 14.17 18.06 9.02
C SER A 282 15.44 17.66 9.75
N ASN A 283 16.40 18.59 9.85
CA ASN A 283 17.70 18.37 10.49
C ASN A 283 17.79 18.99 11.91
N LYS A 284 16.71 19.61 12.38
CA LYS A 284 16.57 20.28 13.67
C LYS A 284 17.63 21.37 13.90
N ASP A 285 18.06 22.06 12.83
CA ASP A 285 19.00 23.18 12.92
C ASP A 285 18.31 24.55 13.07
N GLY A 286 16.98 24.56 13.13
CA GLY A 286 16.16 25.76 13.29
C GLY A 286 15.94 26.50 11.96
N VAL A 287 16.08 25.81 10.82
CA VAL A 287 15.73 26.30 9.49
C VAL A 287 14.74 25.31 8.87
N VAL A 288 13.67 25.84 8.28
CA VAL A 288 12.68 25.01 7.60
C VAL A 288 13.19 24.62 6.21
N GLU A 289 13.06 23.33 5.89
CA GLU A 289 13.26 22.79 4.56
C GLU A 289 11.93 22.57 3.82
N ILE A 290 11.96 22.79 2.51
CA ILE A 290 10.87 22.44 1.60
C ILE A 290 11.32 21.30 0.69
N PHE A 291 10.69 20.14 0.80
CA PHE A 291 10.89 18.99 -0.06
C PHE A 291 9.84 18.96 -1.16
N ALA A 292 10.28 18.63 -2.37
CA ALA A 292 9.40 18.50 -3.53
C ALA A 292 9.88 17.37 -4.44
N SER A 293 8.98 16.46 -4.79
CA SER A 293 9.25 15.38 -5.73
C SER A 293 8.69 15.69 -7.12
N SER A 294 9.47 15.37 -8.15
CA SER A 294 9.06 15.51 -9.54
C SER A 294 8.53 14.19 -10.10
N THR A 295 7.67 14.29 -11.12
CA THR A 295 7.10 13.15 -11.86
C THR A 295 8.12 12.29 -12.61
N PHE A 296 9.42 12.57 -12.50
CA PHE A 296 10.49 11.79 -13.14
C PHE A 296 11.56 11.31 -12.16
N GLY A 297 11.25 11.21 -10.87
CA GLY A 297 12.16 10.62 -9.89
C GLY A 297 13.24 11.55 -9.38
N TYR A 298 13.04 12.87 -9.43
CA TYR A 298 13.91 13.80 -8.73
C TYR A 298 13.27 14.24 -7.43
N LEU A 299 14.08 14.21 -6.39
CA LEU A 299 13.76 14.80 -5.12
C LEU A 299 14.58 16.08 -4.96
N TYR A 300 13.89 17.15 -4.60
CA TYR A 300 14.48 18.44 -4.30
C TYR A 300 14.27 18.76 -2.83
N CYS A 301 15.27 19.39 -2.23
CA CYS A 301 15.18 19.98 -0.90
C CYS A 301 15.71 21.42 -0.96
N LEU A 302 14.92 22.35 -0.45
CA LEU A 302 15.25 23.77 -0.38
C LEU A 302 15.37 24.17 1.10
N GLU A 303 16.59 24.44 1.54
CA GLU A 303 16.86 25.07 2.82
C GLU A 303 16.70 26.59 2.60
N LEU A 304 15.60 27.14 3.11
CA LEU A 304 15.23 28.54 2.93
C LEU A 304 15.37 29.28 4.25
N SER A 305 16.35 30.18 4.36
CA SER A 305 16.45 31.10 5.49
C SER A 305 16.55 32.55 5.02
N LYS A 306 16.26 33.50 5.92
CA LYS A 306 16.47 34.94 5.67
C LYS A 306 17.92 35.28 5.30
N ALA A 307 18.90 34.47 5.73
CA ALA A 307 20.33 34.73 5.54
C ALA A 307 20.97 33.96 4.36
N LYS A 308 20.47 32.76 4.07
CA LYS A 308 21.05 31.84 3.10
C LYS A 308 19.96 30.97 2.47
N THR A 309 20.08 30.79 1.16
CA THR A 309 19.25 29.87 0.39
C THR A 309 20.14 28.80 -0.20
N SER A 310 19.89 27.54 0.13
CA SER A 310 20.57 26.39 -0.45
C SER A 310 19.56 25.47 -1.12
N THR A 311 19.99 24.83 -2.20
CA THR A 311 19.15 23.87 -2.92
C THR A 311 19.96 22.61 -3.10
N TYR A 312 19.37 21.51 -2.64
CA TYR A 312 19.89 20.16 -2.70
C TYR A 312 18.95 19.36 -3.60
N TYR A 313 19.52 18.43 -4.35
CA TYR A 313 18.74 17.56 -5.21
C TYR A 313 19.42 16.21 -5.32
N GLN A 314 18.61 15.19 -5.44
CA GLN A 314 19.06 13.84 -5.70
C GLN A 314 18.20 13.26 -6.81
N LYS A 315 18.87 12.67 -7.81
CA LYS A 315 18.19 11.83 -8.77
C LYS A 315 18.00 10.47 -8.11
N LEU A 316 16.77 10.02 -7.98
CA LEU A 316 16.49 8.68 -7.52
C LEU A 316 16.69 7.69 -8.68
N PRO A 317 17.19 6.48 -8.41
CA PRO A 317 17.48 5.48 -9.44
C PRO A 317 16.28 5.17 -10.35
N ASN A 318 15.08 5.13 -9.77
CA ASN A 318 13.84 4.82 -10.46
C ASN A 318 13.00 6.08 -10.67
N ALA A 319 12.27 6.12 -11.79
CA ALA A 319 11.34 7.21 -12.05
C ALA A 319 10.17 7.12 -11.07
N ILE A 320 9.95 8.16 -10.28
CA ILE A 320 8.70 8.36 -9.54
C ILE A 320 7.63 8.71 -10.59
N TYR A 321 7.02 7.71 -11.23
CA TYR A 321 5.75 7.88 -11.94
C TYR A 321 4.56 7.88 -10.97
N SER A 322 4.82 8.07 -9.69
CA SER A 322 3.80 8.06 -8.65
C SER A 322 3.24 9.47 -8.44
N LEU A 323 1.92 9.56 -8.38
CA LEU A 323 1.19 10.72 -7.86
C LEU A 323 1.06 10.65 -6.34
N ASN A 324 1.63 9.64 -5.68
CA ASN A 324 1.43 9.40 -4.26
C ASN A 324 2.23 10.40 -3.43
N GLN A 325 1.57 10.89 -2.39
CA GLN A 325 2.12 11.84 -1.44
C GLN A 325 3.21 11.20 -0.58
N ALA A 326 4.23 12.00 -0.28
CA ALA A 326 5.29 11.62 0.64
C ALA A 326 4.89 12.00 2.06
N THR A 327 5.39 11.25 3.04
CA THR A 327 5.15 11.49 4.46
C THR A 327 6.48 11.81 5.15
N ALA A 328 6.42 12.56 6.26
CA ALA A 328 7.60 12.92 7.03
C ALA A 328 7.34 12.78 8.53
N SER A 329 8.20 12.03 9.21
CA SER A 329 8.20 11.89 10.67
C SER A 329 9.54 11.36 11.16
N ASP A 330 9.79 11.48 12.46
CA ASP A 330 10.92 10.84 13.15
C ASP A 330 10.55 9.37 13.44
N ILE A 331 10.67 8.50 12.42
CA ILE A 331 10.11 7.14 12.45
C ILE A 331 10.92 6.19 13.31
N ASN A 332 12.21 6.45 13.50
CA ASN A 332 13.11 5.62 14.31
C ASN A 332 13.48 6.28 15.65
N LYS A 333 12.85 7.42 15.98
CA LYS A 333 13.12 8.24 17.17
C LYS A 333 14.59 8.65 17.34
N ASP A 334 15.35 8.75 16.25
CA ASP A 334 16.75 9.18 16.31
C ASP A 334 16.91 10.70 16.48
N GLY A 335 15.80 11.43 16.42
CA GLY A 335 15.79 12.87 16.58
C GLY A 335 15.93 13.62 15.25
N LEU A 336 15.96 12.97 14.09
CA LEU A 336 15.88 13.60 12.78
C LEU A 336 14.56 13.26 12.12
N ILE A 337 14.09 14.12 11.21
CA ILE A 337 12.88 13.80 10.45
C ILE A 337 13.29 12.95 9.25
N ASP A 338 12.70 11.76 9.14
CA ASP A 338 12.78 10.90 7.98
C ASP A 338 11.69 11.29 6.98
N ILE A 339 12.04 11.31 5.70
CA ILE A 339 11.11 11.56 4.61
C ILE A 339 10.92 10.25 3.85
N ILE A 340 9.66 9.83 3.71
CA ILE A 340 9.25 8.61 3.06
C ILE A 340 8.63 8.99 1.71
N GLN A 341 9.33 8.68 0.62
CA GLN A 341 8.89 8.98 -0.73
C GLN A 341 8.53 7.68 -1.48
N PRO A 342 7.23 7.37 -1.66
CA PRO A 342 6.81 6.27 -2.51
C PRO A 342 7.03 6.57 -4.00
N PHE A 343 7.20 5.50 -4.77
CA PHE A 343 7.21 5.47 -6.24
C PHE A 343 6.39 4.27 -6.76
N SER A 344 6.41 4.02 -8.08
CA SER A 344 5.55 3.00 -8.70
C SER A 344 5.77 1.57 -8.21
N ASP A 345 6.97 1.28 -7.69
CA ASP A 345 7.47 -0.08 -7.44
C ASP A 345 8.29 -0.11 -6.12
N GLY A 346 7.88 0.66 -5.10
CA GLY A 346 8.60 0.75 -3.83
C GLY A 346 8.66 2.15 -3.23
N PHE A 347 9.54 2.36 -2.25
CA PHE A 347 9.71 3.65 -1.58
C PHE A 347 11.17 3.87 -1.13
N TYR A 348 11.49 5.14 -0.86
CA TYR A 348 12.76 5.56 -0.27
C TYR A 348 12.53 6.21 1.08
N ILE A 349 13.40 5.91 2.05
CA ILE A 349 13.52 6.65 3.31
C ILE A 349 14.86 7.36 3.29
N PHE A 350 14.85 8.65 3.63
CA PHE A 350 16.05 9.46 3.75
C PHE A 350 15.88 10.52 4.81
N ASN A 351 16.97 10.94 5.45
CA ASN A 351 17.01 12.20 6.17
C ASN A 351 17.77 13.21 5.36
N PHE A 352 17.43 14.46 5.61
CA PHE A 352 18.23 15.54 5.16
C PHE A 352 19.24 15.93 6.25
N ASN A 353 20.52 15.88 5.89
CA ASN A 353 21.59 16.50 6.68
C ASN A 353 22.56 17.23 5.74
N LYS A 354 22.03 18.21 4.99
CA LYS A 354 22.76 18.94 3.94
C LYS A 354 23.23 18.07 2.78
N SER A 355 22.71 16.85 2.71
CA SER A 355 22.67 15.94 1.58
C SER A 355 21.34 15.19 1.66
N LEU A 356 20.84 14.77 0.49
CA LEU A 356 19.77 13.80 0.37
C LEU A 356 20.48 12.45 0.23
N GLU A 357 20.69 11.75 1.34
CA GLU A 357 21.28 10.41 1.34
C GLU A 357 20.18 9.42 1.67
N VAL A 358 20.03 8.40 0.83
CA VAL A 358 19.00 7.37 1.02
C VAL A 358 19.48 6.45 2.13
N LYS A 359 18.73 6.39 3.23
CA LYS A 359 18.94 5.46 4.35
C LYS A 359 18.44 4.07 3.97
N THR A 360 17.18 4.02 3.55
CA THR A 360 16.47 2.77 3.24
C THR A 360 15.89 2.86 1.85
N LYS A 361 15.99 1.76 1.12
CA LYS A 361 15.43 1.61 -0.21
C LYS A 361 14.72 0.27 -0.25
N VAL A 362 13.41 0.31 -0.47
CA VAL A 362 12.61 -0.88 -0.72
C VAL A 362 12.18 -0.85 -2.18
N GLU A 363 12.46 -1.93 -2.89
CA GLU A 363 12.08 -2.14 -4.29
C GLU A 363 11.31 -3.44 -4.40
N GLY A 364 10.24 -3.44 -5.18
CA GLY A 364 9.44 -4.62 -5.50
C GLY A 364 8.22 -4.23 -6.34
N SER A 365 7.44 -5.19 -6.79
CA SER A 365 6.26 -4.90 -7.63
C SER A 365 5.06 -4.43 -6.79
N TYR A 366 5.26 -3.39 -5.99
CA TYR A 366 4.28 -2.82 -5.07
C TYR A 366 3.54 -1.66 -5.74
N SER A 367 2.35 -1.92 -6.28
CA SER A 367 1.52 -0.86 -6.86
C SER A 367 0.77 -0.11 -5.75
N PHE A 368 1.46 0.84 -5.09
CA PHE A 368 0.88 1.61 -3.99
C PHE A 368 -0.23 2.55 -4.47
N THR A 369 -1.33 2.58 -3.73
CA THR A 369 -2.52 3.34 -4.09
C THR A 369 -2.56 4.73 -3.49
N GLY A 370 -1.77 5.03 -2.45
CA GLY A 370 -1.80 6.30 -1.72
C GLY A 370 -0.50 6.61 -0.99
N ALA A 371 -0.55 7.58 -0.08
CA ALA A 371 0.56 7.92 0.82
C ALA A 371 0.72 6.85 1.91
N PRO A 372 1.94 6.65 2.45
CA PRO A 372 2.10 5.85 3.66
C PRO A 372 1.49 6.56 4.86
N VAL A 373 0.74 5.80 5.67
CA VAL A 373 0.41 6.20 7.04
C VAL A 373 1.49 5.70 7.98
N LEU A 374 1.81 6.52 8.99
CA LEU A 374 2.82 6.20 9.99
C LEU A 374 2.13 6.02 11.34
N ALA A 375 2.33 4.87 11.96
CA ALA A 375 1.80 4.56 13.29
C ALA A 375 2.70 3.54 13.99
N ASP A 376 2.75 3.60 15.32
CA ASP A 376 3.43 2.63 16.17
C ASP A 376 2.43 1.50 16.47
N ILE A 377 2.32 0.53 15.58
CA ILE A 377 1.29 -0.52 15.65
C ILE A 377 1.69 -1.68 16.54
N ASN A 378 2.99 -1.89 16.74
CA ASN A 378 3.53 -2.94 17.58
C ASN A 378 3.99 -2.43 18.96
N LYS A 379 3.81 -1.13 19.24
CA LYS A 379 4.18 -0.44 20.49
C LYS A 379 5.67 -0.53 20.83
N ASP A 380 6.54 -0.67 19.83
CA ASP A 380 7.99 -0.72 20.01
C ASP A 380 8.64 0.68 20.15
N ASN A 381 7.82 1.75 20.14
CA ASN A 381 8.21 3.16 20.12
C ASN A 381 8.84 3.64 18.81
N THR A 382 8.86 2.83 17.76
CA THR A 382 9.17 3.27 16.39
C THR A 382 7.88 3.35 15.59
N LEU A 383 7.95 3.89 14.36
CA LEU A 383 6.76 4.03 13.51
C LEU A 383 6.90 3.10 12.32
N GLU A 384 5.89 2.25 12.13
CA GLU A 384 5.71 1.45 10.94
C GLU A 384 5.15 2.29 9.80
N LEU A 385 5.46 1.86 8.58
CA LEU A 385 4.98 2.44 7.33
C LEU A 385 3.89 1.53 6.78
N ILE A 386 2.67 2.03 6.75
CA ILE A 386 1.47 1.28 6.38
C ILE A 386 1.01 1.75 5.00
N PHE A 387 1.00 0.83 4.06
CA PHE A 387 0.61 1.07 2.67
C PHE A 387 -0.55 0.17 2.26
N VAL A 388 -1.42 0.71 1.41
CA VAL A 388 -2.36 -0.08 0.62
C VAL A 388 -1.83 -0.15 -0.81
N SER A 389 -1.85 -1.34 -1.38
CA SER A 389 -1.56 -1.59 -2.80
C SER A 389 -2.78 -2.14 -3.52
N ASP A 390 -2.67 -2.28 -4.84
CA ASP A 390 -3.73 -2.89 -5.67
C ASP A 390 -4.20 -4.27 -5.18
N TYR A 391 -3.40 -4.98 -4.39
CA TYR A 391 -3.67 -6.36 -3.98
C TYR A 391 -3.37 -6.69 -2.53
N ARG A 392 -2.73 -5.80 -1.75
CA ARG A 392 -2.25 -6.12 -0.40
C ARG A 392 -2.26 -4.91 0.53
N LEU A 393 -2.55 -5.15 1.80
CA LEU A 393 -2.12 -4.28 2.91
C LEU A 393 -0.67 -4.65 3.20
N LEU A 394 0.20 -3.66 3.33
CA LEU A 394 1.63 -3.86 3.48
C LEU A 394 2.10 -2.99 4.65
N VAL A 395 2.81 -3.59 5.60
CA VAL A 395 3.38 -2.90 6.74
C VAL A 395 4.89 -3.11 6.70
N PHE A 396 5.66 -2.04 6.79
CA PHE A 396 7.11 -2.09 6.86
C PHE A 396 7.58 -1.43 8.13
N ASN A 397 8.59 -1.97 8.80
CA ASN A 397 9.30 -1.20 9.81
C ASN A 397 10.17 -0.10 9.16
N TYR A 398 10.72 0.79 9.97
CA TYR A 398 11.56 1.89 9.46
C TYR A 398 12.84 1.44 8.74
N THR A 399 13.27 0.19 8.91
CA THR A 399 14.43 -0.38 8.20
C THR A 399 14.07 -0.92 6.82
N GLY A 400 12.78 -0.94 6.46
CA GLY A 400 12.27 -1.41 5.19
C GLY A 400 12.03 -2.91 5.12
N VAL A 401 12.06 -3.60 6.27
CA VAL A 401 11.65 -5.00 6.36
C VAL A 401 10.12 -5.04 6.43
N GLU A 402 9.52 -5.80 5.52
CA GLU A 402 8.07 -6.05 5.48
C GLU A 402 7.69 -6.96 6.64
N ASN A 403 6.66 -6.58 7.40
CA ASN A 403 6.08 -7.45 8.41
C ASN A 403 5.03 -8.35 7.74
N GLN A 404 5.36 -9.63 7.59
CA GLN A 404 4.52 -10.61 6.90
C GLN A 404 3.25 -10.97 7.66
N ASN A 405 3.17 -10.71 8.97
CA ASN A 405 1.95 -10.95 9.77
C ASN A 405 0.77 -10.11 9.27
N TYR A 406 1.07 -8.96 8.64
CA TYR A 406 0.06 -8.06 8.06
C TYR A 406 -0.18 -8.31 6.57
N GLU A 407 0.47 -9.31 5.96
CA GLU A 407 0.27 -9.64 4.56
C GLU A 407 -1.11 -10.25 4.34
N ARG A 408 -2.04 -9.43 3.83
CA ARG A 408 -3.36 -9.91 3.41
C ARG A 408 -3.61 -9.63 1.96
N SER A 409 -3.94 -10.70 1.22
CA SER A 409 -4.48 -10.62 -0.12
C SER A 409 -5.81 -9.87 -0.12
N ILE A 410 -5.82 -8.67 -0.70
CA ILE A 410 -6.99 -7.84 -0.95
C ILE A 410 -7.47 -8.12 -2.38
N PRO A 411 -8.71 -8.61 -2.57
CA PRO A 411 -9.26 -8.82 -3.90
C PRO A 411 -9.47 -7.47 -4.63
N TYR A 412 -8.60 -7.16 -5.61
CA TYR A 412 -8.72 -6.06 -6.57
C TYR A 412 -9.01 -4.66 -5.97
N ALA A 413 -7.96 -4.01 -5.47
CA ALA A 413 -7.93 -2.63 -4.98
C ALA A 413 -7.29 -1.64 -5.98
N TYR A 414 -7.76 -1.54 -7.23
CA TYR A 414 -7.75 -0.31 -8.06
C TYR A 414 -8.25 0.99 -7.36
N SER A 415 -7.67 1.41 -6.24
CA SER A 415 -7.93 2.72 -5.64
C SER A 415 -6.92 3.72 -6.20
N ASN A 416 -7.41 4.69 -6.97
CA ASN A 416 -6.57 5.82 -7.36
C ASN A 416 -6.42 6.76 -6.15
N GLY A 417 -5.26 6.80 -5.52
CA GLY A 417 -4.93 7.84 -4.55
C GLY A 417 -5.59 7.70 -3.19
N ILE A 418 -5.89 6.48 -2.70
CA ILE A 418 -6.46 6.29 -1.35
C ILE A 418 -5.38 5.73 -0.42
N SER A 419 -5.07 6.51 0.61
CA SER A 419 -4.24 6.11 1.74
C SER A 419 -5.10 5.33 2.76
N PRO A 420 -4.53 4.35 3.51
CA PRO A 420 -5.21 3.82 4.68
C PRO A 420 -5.40 4.93 5.73
N ILE A 421 -6.16 4.66 6.78
CA ILE A 421 -6.21 5.49 7.98
C ILE A 421 -5.92 4.61 9.18
N VAL A 422 -5.24 5.16 10.17
CA VAL A 422 -4.95 4.46 11.41
C VAL A 422 -5.45 5.29 12.58
N PHE A 423 -6.40 4.73 13.34
CA PHE A 423 -6.97 5.36 14.52
C PHE A 423 -7.69 4.33 15.37
N ASP A 424 -7.75 4.61 16.66
CA ASP A 424 -8.58 3.93 17.65
C ASP A 424 -10.07 4.20 17.33
N SER A 425 -10.72 3.26 16.66
CA SER A 425 -12.05 3.39 16.06
C SER A 425 -13.19 2.95 16.94
N ASP A 426 -12.91 2.12 17.95
CA ASP A 426 -13.89 1.70 18.96
C ASP A 426 -13.50 2.04 20.42
N SER A 427 -12.44 2.85 20.58
CA SER A 427 -11.99 3.45 21.83
C SER A 427 -11.33 2.46 22.81
N ASP A 428 -10.61 1.43 22.34
CA ASP A 428 -9.75 0.59 23.19
C ASP A 428 -8.49 1.25 23.63
N SER A 429 -7.94 2.15 22.83
CA SER A 429 -6.51 2.47 22.81
C SER A 429 -5.64 1.47 22.04
N GLU A 430 -6.23 0.52 21.31
CA GLU A 430 -5.57 -0.10 20.17
C GLU A 430 -5.81 0.77 18.94
N ILE A 431 -5.08 0.50 17.84
CA ILE A 431 -5.18 1.34 16.66
C ILE A 431 -5.54 0.53 15.43
N GLU A 432 -6.69 0.82 14.85
CA GLU A 432 -7.17 0.04 13.73
C GLU A 432 -6.66 0.59 12.42
N ILE A 433 -6.29 -0.31 11.51
CA ILE A 433 -6.00 0.01 10.12
C ILE A 433 -7.31 -0.05 9.33
N VAL A 434 -7.79 1.11 8.90
CA VAL A 434 -9.00 1.27 8.12
C VAL A 434 -8.67 1.60 6.68
N TYR A 435 -9.19 0.84 5.72
CA TYR A 435 -9.10 1.19 4.30
C TYR A 435 -10.36 0.84 3.51
N LEU A 436 -10.46 1.44 2.32
CA LEU A 436 -11.58 1.26 1.40
C LEU A 436 -11.17 0.44 0.19
N ASN A 437 -11.94 -0.59 -0.14
CA ASN A 437 -11.78 -1.31 -1.40
C ASN A 437 -12.77 -0.82 -2.48
N ASN A 438 -12.53 -1.19 -3.74
CA ASN A 438 -13.32 -0.70 -4.88
C ASN A 438 -14.74 -1.24 -4.96
N TYR A 439 -15.08 -2.24 -4.18
CA TYR A 439 -16.45 -2.73 -4.08
C TYR A 439 -17.26 -1.91 -3.07
N GLY A 440 -16.73 -0.78 -2.59
CA GLY A 440 -17.38 0.03 -1.57
C GLY A 440 -17.43 -0.66 -0.24
N LYS A 441 -16.42 -1.47 0.08
CA LYS A 441 -16.30 -2.05 1.41
C LYS A 441 -15.24 -1.32 2.21
N ILE A 442 -15.60 -0.97 3.43
CA ILE A 442 -14.65 -0.55 4.45
C ILE A 442 -14.12 -1.81 5.10
N LYS A 443 -12.81 -1.90 5.22
CA LYS A 443 -12.11 -2.89 6.01
C LYS A 443 -11.52 -2.21 7.22
N ILE A 444 -11.68 -2.81 8.38
CA ILE A 444 -11.14 -2.37 9.66
C ILE A 444 -10.35 -3.57 10.20
N PHE A 445 -9.07 -3.37 10.47
CA PHE A 445 -8.17 -4.39 10.98
C PHE A 445 -7.63 -3.95 12.35
N GLU A 446 -7.83 -4.78 13.37
CA GLU A 446 -7.34 -4.54 14.73
C GLU A 446 -5.84 -4.84 14.81
N THR A 447 -4.98 -3.94 15.27
CA THR A 447 -3.51 -4.20 15.28
C THR A 447 -3.10 -5.28 16.28
N ASN A 448 -3.92 -5.48 17.30
CA ASN A 448 -3.87 -6.50 18.35
C ASN A 448 -4.21 -7.90 17.84
N ASP A 449 -4.97 -8.04 16.75
CA ASP A 449 -5.22 -9.32 16.07
C ASP A 449 -3.96 -9.90 15.40
N PHE A 450 -2.86 -9.14 15.36
CA PHE A 450 -1.62 -9.48 14.65
C PHE A 450 -0.45 -9.86 15.56
N GLY A 451 -0.75 -10.36 16.75
CA GLY A 451 0.22 -11.08 17.57
C GLY A 451 1.14 -10.18 18.41
N LEU A 452 0.60 -9.10 18.99
CA LEU A 452 1.14 -8.45 20.20
C LEU A 452 -0.02 -7.82 21.01
N LEU A 453 -0.48 -8.54 22.04
CA LEU A 453 -1.32 -8.12 23.19
C LEU A 453 -2.71 -7.50 22.89
N PRO A 454 -3.81 -8.29 22.96
CA PRO A 454 -5.12 -7.76 23.30
C PRO A 454 -5.24 -7.62 24.84
N TRP A 455 -6.16 -6.77 25.30
CA TRP A 455 -6.55 -6.50 26.71
C TRP A 455 -5.84 -5.36 27.45
N LEU A 456 -6.14 -4.10 27.09
CA LEU A 456 -6.59 -3.11 28.08
C LEU A 456 -7.41 -1.96 27.44
N PHE A 457 -8.73 -2.12 27.30
CA PHE A 457 -9.62 -1.01 26.96
C PHE A 457 -9.64 0.05 28.08
N LYS A 458 -9.37 1.28 27.69
CA LYS A 458 -9.47 2.53 28.47
C LYS A 458 -10.92 2.86 28.85
N TYR A 459 -11.15 3.33 30.08
CA TYR A 459 -12.20 4.34 30.35
C TYR A 459 -11.57 5.65 30.82
N SER A 460 -11.74 6.70 30.02
CA SER A 460 -11.69 8.07 30.49
C SER A 460 -13.10 8.50 30.91
N SER A 461 -13.26 8.85 32.20
CA SER A 461 -14.23 9.86 32.61
C SER A 461 -13.53 10.86 33.52
N PRO A 462 -13.75 12.18 33.35
CA PRO A 462 -12.93 13.19 33.98
C PRO A 462 -13.40 13.38 35.42
N LEU A 463 -12.65 12.90 36.43
CA LEU A 463 -12.58 13.46 37.81
C LEU A 463 -11.85 12.57 38.85
N HIS A 464 -10.67 12.00 38.62
CA HIS A 464 -9.88 11.44 39.74
C HIS A 464 -8.51 12.11 39.88
N SER A 465 -8.54 13.30 40.49
CA SER A 465 -7.35 13.97 40.97
C SER A 465 -6.86 13.38 42.30
N VAL A 466 -6.44 12.11 42.34
CA VAL A 466 -5.53 11.60 43.39
C VAL A 466 -4.90 10.25 42.96
N ASN A 467 -3.57 10.21 42.80
CA ASN A 467 -2.80 8.96 42.73
C ASN A 467 -2.74 8.35 44.14
N ASN A 468 -3.82 7.73 44.59
CA ASN A 468 -3.80 6.89 45.78
C ASN A 468 -3.87 5.44 45.35
N ASP A 469 -3.21 4.60 46.13
CA ASP A 469 -3.26 3.15 46.13
C ASP A 469 -3.53 2.83 47.62
N TYR A 470 -4.72 2.30 47.94
CA TYR A 470 -5.23 2.24 49.31
C TYR A 470 -4.88 0.95 50.04
N ASP A 471 -4.71 -0.15 49.32
CA ASP A 471 -4.33 -1.45 49.84
C ASP A 471 -2.87 -1.82 49.55
N SER A 472 -2.17 -0.99 48.77
CA SER A 472 -0.73 -1.07 48.52
C SER A 472 -0.31 -2.31 47.74
N ASP A 473 -1.16 -2.72 46.80
CA ASP A 473 -0.98 -3.90 45.96
C ASP A 473 -0.24 -3.60 44.64
N GLY A 474 -0.09 -2.32 44.31
CA GLY A 474 0.59 -1.84 43.11
C GLY A 474 -0.36 -1.29 42.03
N LEU A 475 -1.68 -1.40 42.22
CA LEU A 475 -2.71 -0.85 41.35
C LEU A 475 -3.29 0.44 41.98
N LEU A 476 -3.38 1.52 41.20
CA LEU A 476 -3.96 2.77 41.71
C LEU A 476 -5.48 2.61 41.84
N ASN A 477 -6.10 3.31 42.79
CA ASN A 477 -7.55 3.22 43.03
C ASN A 477 -8.44 3.50 41.82
N TYR A 478 -7.97 4.29 40.85
CA TYR A 478 -8.72 4.49 39.60
C TYR A 478 -8.48 3.36 38.60
N GLU A 479 -7.33 2.68 38.66
CA GLU A 479 -7.00 1.50 37.86
C GLU A 479 -7.82 0.31 38.37
N GLU A 480 -7.97 0.15 39.69
CA GLU A 480 -8.87 -0.83 40.32
C GLU A 480 -10.34 -0.61 39.90
N GLU A 481 -10.80 0.64 39.83
CA GLU A 481 -12.15 0.98 39.33
C GLU A 481 -12.32 0.62 37.84
N ILE A 482 -11.26 0.67 37.04
CA ILE A 482 -11.26 0.30 35.62
C ILE A 482 -11.30 -1.22 35.44
N VAL A 483 -10.44 -1.95 36.14
CA VAL A 483 -10.37 -3.42 36.04
C VAL A 483 -11.49 -4.12 36.83
N GLY A 484 -12.20 -3.38 37.68
CA GLY A 484 -13.34 -3.85 38.45
C GLY A 484 -12.97 -4.53 39.78
N SER A 485 -11.70 -4.45 40.19
CA SER A 485 -11.20 -4.95 41.46
C SER A 485 -11.58 -4.01 42.63
N ASP A 486 -11.56 -4.51 43.87
CA ASP A 486 -12.00 -3.77 45.06
C ASP A 486 -10.87 -2.86 45.57
N PRO A 487 -11.02 -1.52 45.54
CA PRO A 487 -9.94 -0.58 45.84
C PRO A 487 -9.43 -0.51 47.30
N LEU A 488 -9.81 -1.50 48.10
CA LEU A 488 -9.50 -1.65 49.52
C LEU A 488 -9.05 -3.07 49.85
N ASN A 489 -8.90 -3.92 48.85
CA ASN A 489 -8.58 -5.32 48.97
C ASN A 489 -7.57 -5.72 47.89
N SER A 490 -6.32 -5.87 48.30
CA SER A 490 -5.17 -6.17 47.44
C SER A 490 -5.22 -7.50 46.68
N ASP A 491 -6.30 -8.27 46.78
CA ASP A 491 -6.48 -9.63 46.24
C ASP A 491 -8.01 -9.88 46.18
N SER A 492 -8.61 -9.36 45.11
CA SER A 492 -10.04 -9.18 44.92
C SER A 492 -10.80 -10.48 44.66
N ASP A 493 -10.14 -11.47 44.09
CA ASP A 493 -10.68 -12.80 43.83
C ASP A 493 -10.25 -13.86 44.86
N SER A 494 -9.32 -13.51 45.75
CA SER A 494 -8.77 -14.35 46.82
C SER A 494 -7.99 -15.58 46.32
N ASP A 495 -7.33 -15.46 45.18
CA ASP A 495 -6.57 -16.54 44.55
C ASP A 495 -5.08 -16.59 44.91
N THR A 496 -4.65 -15.62 45.72
CA THR A 496 -3.31 -15.43 46.32
C THR A 496 -2.30 -14.60 45.54
N VAL A 497 -2.65 -14.12 44.34
CA VAL A 497 -1.89 -13.06 43.66
C VAL A 497 -2.57 -11.72 43.94
N TYR A 498 -1.80 -10.63 43.90
CA TYR A 498 -2.35 -9.30 44.14
C TYR A 498 -2.93 -8.72 42.85
N ASP A 499 -4.02 -7.93 42.93
CA ASP A 499 -4.66 -7.35 41.75
C ASP A 499 -3.65 -6.55 40.91
N GLY A 500 -2.79 -5.78 41.57
CA GLY A 500 -1.69 -5.07 40.95
C GLY A 500 -0.61 -5.95 40.32
N GLU A 501 -0.35 -7.16 40.82
CA GLU A 501 0.56 -8.12 40.18
C GLU A 501 -0.12 -8.80 38.98
N GLU A 502 -1.39 -9.18 39.11
CA GLU A 502 -2.18 -9.73 38.00
C GLU A 502 -2.25 -8.74 36.84
N VAL A 503 -2.54 -7.46 37.10
CA VAL A 503 -2.67 -6.46 36.04
C VAL A 503 -1.31 -5.98 35.51
N ASN A 504 -0.33 -5.69 36.37
CA ASN A 504 0.91 -5.04 35.93
C ASN A 504 2.02 -6.01 35.50
N GLN A 505 1.99 -7.26 35.98
CA GLN A 505 3.05 -8.23 35.72
C GLN A 505 2.55 -9.41 34.87
N TYR A 506 1.35 -9.91 35.15
CA TYR A 506 0.86 -11.16 34.58
C TYR A 506 -0.20 -11.00 33.49
N VAL A 507 -0.77 -9.80 33.35
CA VAL A 507 -1.88 -9.49 32.42
C VAL A 507 -3.08 -10.44 32.64
N MET A 508 -3.38 -10.73 33.91
CA MET A 508 -4.45 -11.63 34.35
C MET A 508 -5.62 -10.86 34.97
N ASN A 509 -6.74 -11.54 35.20
CA ASN A 509 -7.98 -10.90 35.62
C ASN A 509 -8.14 -10.87 37.15
N PRO A 510 -8.01 -9.68 37.79
CA PRO A 510 -7.96 -9.58 39.26
C PRO A 510 -9.28 -9.88 39.99
N ILE A 511 -10.35 -10.21 39.25
CA ILE A 511 -11.65 -10.55 39.84
C ILE A 511 -12.05 -12.01 39.59
N ILE A 512 -11.21 -12.82 38.94
CA ILE A 512 -11.48 -14.22 38.64
C ILE A 512 -10.27 -15.08 38.96
N ALA A 513 -10.44 -15.98 39.93
CA ALA A 513 -9.41 -16.96 40.30
C ALA A 513 -9.10 -17.91 39.14
N ASP A 514 -8.16 -17.54 38.29
CA ASP A 514 -7.87 -18.17 37.01
C ASP A 514 -6.44 -18.70 36.88
N LEU A 515 -5.56 -18.49 37.88
CA LEU A 515 -4.18 -19.02 37.89
C LEU A 515 -4.05 -20.53 37.66
N SER A 516 -5.08 -21.30 38.03
CA SER A 516 -5.10 -22.76 37.85
C SER A 516 -5.87 -23.25 36.63
N LEU A 517 -6.39 -22.31 35.84
CA LEU A 517 -6.99 -22.60 34.55
C LEU A 517 -5.87 -22.72 33.50
N ASP A 518 -6.28 -23.28 32.38
CA ASP A 518 -5.54 -23.39 31.13
C ASP A 518 -6.47 -22.66 30.16
N SER A 519 -6.25 -21.35 30.03
CA SER A 519 -7.21 -20.44 29.43
C SER A 519 -7.23 -20.53 27.90
N ASP A 520 -6.11 -20.90 27.29
CA ASP A 520 -5.94 -21.03 25.84
C ASP A 520 -5.90 -22.49 25.33
N GLU A 521 -6.08 -23.45 26.23
CA GLU A 521 -6.18 -24.88 25.97
C GLU A 521 -4.92 -25.46 25.28
N ASP A 522 -3.74 -25.05 25.76
CA ASP A 522 -2.43 -25.50 25.27
C ASP A 522 -1.77 -26.59 26.16
N ASN A 523 -2.37 -26.88 27.32
CA ASN A 523 -1.94 -27.80 28.38
C ASN A 523 -0.89 -27.27 29.37
N LEU A 524 -0.58 -25.98 29.33
CA LEU A 524 0.03 -25.24 30.43
C LEU A 524 -1.09 -24.56 31.23
N THR A 525 -0.88 -24.45 32.54
CA THR A 525 -1.77 -23.60 33.34
C THR A 525 -1.30 -22.16 33.28
N ASN A 526 -2.21 -21.20 33.43
CA ASN A 526 -1.87 -19.78 33.38
C ASN A 526 -0.69 -19.45 34.32
N ILE A 527 -0.63 -20.07 35.51
CA ILE A 527 0.50 -19.91 36.43
C ILE A 527 1.82 -20.50 35.89
N GLU A 528 1.80 -21.65 35.21
CA GLU A 528 3.00 -22.23 34.62
C GLU A 528 3.54 -21.32 33.52
N GLU A 529 2.64 -20.75 32.72
CA GLU A 529 2.98 -19.82 31.66
C GLU A 529 3.60 -18.55 32.23
N VAL A 530 2.96 -17.90 33.21
CA VAL A 530 3.48 -16.62 33.71
C VAL A 530 4.69 -16.74 34.66
N ASP A 531 4.80 -17.81 35.47
CA ASP A 531 5.88 -17.93 36.46
C ASP A 531 7.08 -18.78 35.98
N ILE A 532 6.87 -19.71 35.04
CA ILE A 532 7.90 -20.67 34.63
C ILE A 532 8.37 -20.40 33.21
N TYR A 533 7.46 -20.27 32.26
CA TYR A 533 7.78 -20.22 30.83
C TYR A 533 7.82 -18.80 30.25
N LEU A 534 7.21 -17.84 30.96
CA LEU A 534 7.02 -16.45 30.53
C LEU A 534 6.23 -16.32 29.22
N THR A 535 5.36 -17.29 28.96
CA THR A 535 4.44 -17.34 27.81
C THR A 535 3.10 -16.68 28.14
N ASN A 536 2.28 -16.46 27.12
CA ASN A 536 1.02 -15.72 27.25
C ASN A 536 -0.16 -16.67 27.55
N PRO A 537 -0.77 -16.60 28.74
CA PRO A 537 -1.81 -17.54 29.18
C PRO A 537 -3.14 -17.48 28.42
N LEU A 538 -3.27 -16.56 27.48
CA LEU A 538 -4.45 -16.42 26.61
C LEU A 538 -4.13 -16.74 25.15
N ASN A 539 -2.91 -17.14 24.83
CA ASN A 539 -2.45 -17.39 23.48
C ASN A 539 -1.64 -18.68 23.44
N PRO A 540 -2.17 -19.75 22.82
CA PRO A 540 -1.60 -21.07 22.95
C PRO A 540 -0.27 -21.27 22.21
N ASP A 541 0.25 -20.25 21.54
CA ASP A 541 1.46 -20.22 20.68
C ASP A 541 2.05 -18.81 20.77
N SER A 542 2.97 -18.58 21.70
CA SER A 542 3.45 -17.27 22.13
C SER A 542 4.45 -16.61 21.19
N ASP A 543 5.19 -17.38 20.38
CA ASP A 543 6.13 -16.86 19.38
C ASP A 543 5.62 -16.96 17.93
N PHE A 544 4.44 -17.55 17.73
CA PHE A 544 3.70 -17.64 16.49
C PHE A 544 4.41 -18.43 15.39
N ASP A 545 5.21 -19.43 15.77
CA ASP A 545 5.86 -20.31 14.81
C ASP A 545 4.95 -21.45 14.32
N GLY A 546 3.82 -21.68 15.00
CA GLY A 546 2.84 -22.72 14.70
C GLY A 546 2.87 -23.93 15.64
N LEU A 547 3.79 -23.99 16.60
CA LEU A 547 3.79 -24.91 17.73
C LEU A 547 3.14 -24.26 18.95
N LYS A 548 2.41 -25.06 19.74
CA LYS A 548 1.84 -24.53 20.99
C LYS A 548 2.89 -24.45 22.08
N ASP A 549 2.81 -23.47 22.98
CA ASP A 549 3.75 -23.31 24.10
C ASP A 549 3.86 -24.59 24.94
N GLY A 550 2.72 -25.21 25.22
CA GLY A 550 2.64 -26.49 25.90
C GLY A 550 3.21 -27.66 25.09
N GLU A 551 3.11 -27.67 23.76
CA GLU A 551 3.75 -28.69 22.94
C GLU A 551 5.26 -28.53 22.93
N GLU A 552 5.75 -27.31 22.76
CA GLU A 552 7.16 -26.97 22.80
C GLU A 552 7.80 -27.38 24.12
N VAL A 553 7.20 -26.97 25.23
CA VAL A 553 7.72 -27.27 26.57
C VAL A 553 7.61 -28.76 26.93
N LEU A 554 6.46 -29.39 26.64
CA LEU A 554 6.16 -30.74 27.15
C LEU A 554 6.61 -31.86 26.21
N ILE A 555 6.76 -31.57 24.91
CA ILE A 555 7.05 -32.57 23.87
C ILE A 555 8.41 -32.31 23.24
N TYR A 556 8.63 -31.12 22.69
CA TYR A 556 9.81 -30.84 21.84
C TYR A 556 11.02 -30.32 22.62
N SER A 557 10.81 -29.84 23.85
CA SER A 557 11.82 -29.18 24.67
C SER A 557 12.45 -27.95 24.03
N THR A 558 11.71 -27.29 23.13
CA THR A 558 12.04 -26.01 22.50
C THR A 558 11.68 -24.84 23.41
N ASN A 559 12.03 -23.62 23.01
CA ASN A 559 11.76 -22.39 23.74
C ASN A 559 10.51 -21.71 23.17
N PRO A 560 9.38 -21.67 23.91
CA PRO A 560 8.08 -21.15 23.44
C PRO A 560 8.01 -19.63 23.26
N LEU A 561 9.16 -18.98 23.20
CA LEU A 561 9.32 -17.55 23.00
C LEU A 561 10.32 -17.28 21.86
N SER A 562 10.66 -18.29 21.06
CA SER A 562 11.68 -18.27 20.04
C SER A 562 11.31 -19.19 18.89
N ILE A 563 10.88 -18.57 17.79
CA ILE A 563 10.55 -19.22 16.51
C ILE A 563 11.61 -20.24 16.04
N ASP A 564 12.87 -20.02 16.40
CA ASP A 564 14.03 -20.87 16.10
C ASP A 564 14.81 -21.03 17.41
N SER A 565 14.74 -22.22 18.02
CA SER A 565 15.27 -22.47 19.38
C SER A 565 16.78 -22.67 19.42
N ASP A 566 17.39 -23.12 18.32
CA ASP A 566 18.83 -23.40 18.27
C ASP A 566 19.64 -22.43 17.40
N GLU A 567 18.95 -21.45 16.81
CA GLU A 567 19.46 -20.31 16.05
C GLU A 567 20.18 -20.69 14.75
N ASP A 568 19.72 -21.74 14.07
CA ASP A 568 20.31 -22.22 12.82
C ASP A 568 19.65 -21.68 11.53
N GLY A 569 18.49 -21.03 11.68
CA GLY A 569 17.70 -20.42 10.62
C GLY A 569 16.50 -21.24 10.15
N LEU A 570 16.29 -22.45 10.68
CA LEU A 570 15.05 -23.22 10.54
C LEU A 570 14.10 -22.92 11.71
N PRO A 571 12.79 -22.72 11.46
CA PRO A 571 11.83 -22.62 12.56
C PRO A 571 11.56 -23.97 13.23
N ASP A 572 11.30 -23.97 14.53
CA ASP A 572 11.05 -25.20 15.29
C ASP A 572 9.88 -26.00 14.69
N SER A 573 8.81 -25.30 14.28
CA SER A 573 7.65 -25.89 13.62
C SER A 573 7.98 -26.62 12.31
N PHE A 574 8.94 -26.12 11.53
CA PHE A 574 9.41 -26.75 10.29
C PHE A 574 10.15 -28.04 10.60
N GLU A 575 11.05 -28.01 11.58
CA GLU A 575 11.84 -29.18 11.97
C GLU A 575 10.97 -30.27 12.61
N VAL A 576 9.93 -29.87 13.36
CA VAL A 576 8.93 -30.79 13.90
C VAL A 576 8.10 -31.46 12.78
N GLU A 577 7.77 -30.74 11.71
CA GLU A 577 7.11 -31.31 10.52
C GLU A 577 7.98 -32.42 9.90
N TYR A 578 9.29 -32.14 9.76
CA TYR A 578 10.27 -33.08 9.24
C TYR A 578 10.98 -33.85 10.34
N THR A 579 10.37 -34.93 10.85
CA THR A 579 10.85 -35.77 11.98
C THR A 579 12.31 -36.28 11.99
N PHE A 580 13.10 -36.02 10.94
CA PHE A 580 14.54 -36.28 10.87
C PHE A 580 15.42 -35.06 11.15
N LEU A 581 14.82 -33.88 11.23
CA LEU A 581 15.37 -32.65 11.80
C LEU A 581 15.06 -32.61 13.30
N ASP A 582 15.87 -31.91 14.06
CA ASP A 582 15.77 -31.76 15.51
C ASP A 582 15.88 -30.26 15.85
N PRO A 583 14.78 -29.62 16.34
CA PRO A 583 14.73 -28.17 16.64
C PRO A 583 15.63 -27.72 17.81
N ASN A 584 16.59 -28.55 18.17
CA ASN A 584 17.59 -28.32 19.20
C ASN A 584 19.00 -28.75 18.75
N ASP A 585 19.20 -29.08 17.47
CA ASP A 585 20.48 -29.47 16.85
C ASP A 585 20.83 -28.66 15.58
N ALA A 586 21.25 -27.42 15.80
CA ALA A 586 21.70 -26.45 14.80
C ALA A 586 22.71 -26.93 13.73
N ASP A 587 23.33 -28.10 13.90
CA ASP A 587 24.20 -28.69 12.89
C ASP A 587 23.40 -29.32 11.73
N ASP A 588 22.09 -29.60 11.90
CA ASP A 588 21.29 -30.32 10.92
C ASP A 588 20.72 -29.45 9.78
N ALA A 589 20.50 -28.14 9.97
CA ALA A 589 20.18 -27.19 8.88
C ALA A 589 21.16 -27.23 7.71
N GLN A 590 22.43 -27.55 8.00
CA GLN A 590 23.52 -27.61 7.02
C GLN A 590 23.70 -29.00 6.40
N LEU A 591 22.90 -29.99 6.80
CA LEU A 591 22.89 -31.31 6.20
C LEU A 591 22.03 -31.30 4.93
N ASP A 592 22.40 -32.18 4.00
CA ASP A 592 21.69 -32.49 2.77
C ASP A 592 21.08 -33.88 2.97
N TYR A 593 19.79 -33.93 3.29
CA TYR A 593 19.16 -35.16 3.76
C TYR A 593 18.84 -36.11 2.61
N ASP A 594 18.31 -35.60 1.51
CA ASP A 594 17.86 -36.39 0.37
C ASP A 594 18.92 -36.60 -0.72
N GLY A 595 20.02 -35.84 -0.66
CA GLY A 595 21.22 -35.99 -1.47
C GLY A 595 21.20 -35.21 -2.80
N ASP A 596 20.41 -34.15 -2.91
CA ASP A 596 20.26 -33.34 -4.12
C ASP A 596 21.23 -32.14 -4.21
N ASN A 597 22.06 -31.96 -3.18
CA ASN A 597 23.01 -30.87 -2.94
C ASN A 597 22.42 -29.53 -2.44
N LEU A 598 21.18 -29.49 -1.98
CA LEU A 598 20.66 -28.43 -1.12
C LEU A 598 20.84 -28.84 0.35
N SER A 599 21.08 -27.86 1.22
CA SER A 599 20.97 -28.11 2.66
C SER A 599 19.52 -27.93 3.11
N ASN A 600 19.11 -28.55 4.22
CA ASN A 600 17.75 -28.42 4.76
C ASN A 600 17.31 -26.94 4.91
N LEU A 601 18.24 -26.05 5.30
CA LEU A 601 18.01 -24.60 5.32
C LEU A 601 17.78 -23.98 3.93
N GLU A 602 18.54 -24.41 2.93
CA GLU A 602 18.34 -23.94 1.55
C GLU A 602 16.99 -24.43 1.02
N GLU A 603 16.60 -25.65 1.35
CA GLU A 603 15.30 -26.21 0.97
C GLU A 603 14.14 -25.43 1.59
N TYR A 604 14.24 -25.09 2.88
CA TYR A 604 13.30 -24.17 3.53
C TYR A 604 13.21 -22.82 2.82
N LEU A 605 14.36 -22.22 2.44
CA LEU A 605 14.42 -20.92 1.76
C LEU A 605 13.86 -20.94 0.32
N TYR A 606 13.99 -22.07 -0.39
CA TYR A 606 13.49 -22.25 -1.75
C TYR A 606 12.09 -22.88 -1.80
N GLY A 607 11.56 -23.33 -0.65
CA GLY A 607 10.24 -23.94 -0.52
C GLY A 607 10.16 -25.37 -1.08
N THR A 608 11.29 -26.08 -1.10
CA THR A 608 11.39 -27.48 -1.53
C THR A 608 11.25 -28.43 -0.34
N ASP A 609 11.01 -29.72 -0.59
CA ASP A 609 10.81 -30.75 0.45
C ASP A 609 12.15 -31.42 0.82
N PRO A 610 12.68 -31.23 2.06
CA PRO A 610 13.95 -31.81 2.52
C PRO A 610 14.08 -33.32 2.47
N SER A 611 12.99 -34.03 2.15
CA SER A 611 12.96 -35.48 2.03
C SER A 611 12.81 -35.97 0.59
N ASN A 612 12.70 -35.05 -0.38
CA ASN A 612 12.38 -35.35 -1.76
C ASN A 612 13.24 -34.54 -2.74
N PRO A 613 14.19 -35.19 -3.45
CA PRO A 613 15.21 -34.50 -4.24
C PRO A 613 14.67 -33.98 -5.58
N ASP A 614 13.35 -33.90 -5.76
CA ASP A 614 12.60 -33.52 -6.97
C ASP A 614 11.18 -33.18 -6.51
N THR A 615 11.02 -31.98 -5.94
CA THR A 615 9.82 -31.56 -5.21
C THR A 615 8.58 -31.55 -6.10
N ASP A 616 8.71 -31.10 -7.35
CA ASP A 616 7.60 -31.01 -8.29
C ASP A 616 7.39 -32.26 -9.18
N SER A 617 8.29 -33.24 -9.05
CA SER A 617 8.26 -34.54 -9.74
C SER A 617 8.35 -34.44 -11.25
N ASP A 618 9.12 -33.48 -11.76
CA ASP A 618 9.29 -33.23 -13.19
C ASP A 618 10.54 -33.86 -13.82
N THR A 619 11.33 -34.58 -13.00
CA THR A 619 12.58 -35.30 -13.30
C THR A 619 13.89 -34.52 -13.15
N LEU A 620 13.84 -33.22 -12.92
CA LEU A 620 14.99 -32.44 -12.47
C LEU A 620 15.07 -32.47 -10.95
N SER A 621 16.27 -32.45 -10.37
CA SER A 621 16.40 -32.35 -8.91
C SER A 621 16.47 -30.92 -8.47
N ASP A 622 15.88 -30.58 -7.33
CA ASP A 622 15.74 -29.19 -6.87
C ASP A 622 17.09 -28.46 -6.83
N GLY A 623 18.14 -29.11 -6.32
CA GLY A 623 19.50 -28.56 -6.30
C GLY A 623 20.14 -28.35 -7.67
N ASP A 624 19.82 -29.19 -8.67
CA ASP A 624 20.27 -28.98 -10.05
C ASP A 624 19.51 -27.81 -10.69
N GLU A 625 18.21 -27.70 -10.44
CA GLU A 625 17.40 -26.59 -10.92
C GLU A 625 17.88 -25.25 -10.36
N ILE A 626 18.24 -25.19 -9.07
CA ILE A 626 18.73 -23.97 -8.42
C ILE A 626 20.18 -23.64 -8.84
N TYR A 627 21.10 -24.60 -8.75
CA TYR A 627 22.54 -24.31 -8.89
C TYR A 627 23.08 -24.45 -10.30
N ARG A 628 22.40 -25.21 -11.17
CA ARG A 628 22.94 -25.60 -12.47
C ARG A 628 22.15 -25.03 -13.63
N TYR A 629 20.82 -25.04 -13.54
CA TYR A 629 19.93 -24.72 -14.66
C TYR A 629 19.10 -23.46 -14.49
N PHE A 630 19.03 -22.92 -13.27
CA PHE A 630 18.27 -21.71 -12.91
C PHE A 630 16.79 -21.79 -13.29
N THR A 631 16.18 -22.98 -13.15
CA THR A 631 14.75 -23.27 -13.32
C THR A 631 14.02 -23.25 -11.97
N ASN A 632 12.71 -23.57 -11.94
CA ASN A 632 11.89 -23.43 -10.74
C ASN A 632 11.55 -24.79 -10.09
N PRO A 633 12.13 -25.12 -8.92
CA PRO A 633 12.04 -26.47 -8.32
C PRO A 633 10.66 -26.85 -7.74
N ILE A 634 9.69 -25.93 -7.77
CA ILE A 634 8.34 -26.18 -7.26
C ILE A 634 7.27 -26.13 -8.36
N VAL A 635 7.66 -26.06 -9.64
CA VAL A 635 6.75 -25.95 -10.79
C VAL A 635 7.20 -26.88 -11.91
N PRO A 636 6.42 -27.93 -12.25
CA PRO A 636 6.87 -28.97 -13.15
C PRO A 636 6.99 -28.45 -14.59
N ASP A 637 8.18 -28.00 -14.95
CA ASP A 637 8.50 -27.26 -16.18
C ASP A 637 9.59 -27.91 -17.04
N ALA A 638 10.07 -29.09 -16.68
CA ALA A 638 11.00 -29.92 -17.45
C ALA A 638 10.62 -30.11 -18.94
N ASP A 639 9.33 -30.22 -19.26
CA ASP A 639 8.80 -30.35 -20.62
C ASP A 639 8.60 -28.99 -21.35
N ALA A 640 8.85 -27.87 -20.67
CA ALA A 640 8.78 -26.52 -21.24
C ALA A 640 10.05 -26.18 -22.03
N ASP A 641 9.98 -25.13 -22.85
CA ASP A 641 11.08 -24.58 -23.65
C ASP A 641 11.21 -23.12 -23.19
N TYR A 642 12.02 -22.91 -22.15
CA TYR A 642 12.00 -21.68 -21.37
C TYR A 642 12.60 -20.50 -22.15
N ASP A 643 13.64 -20.73 -22.94
CA ASP A 643 14.31 -19.71 -23.77
C ASP A 643 13.75 -19.60 -25.21
N GLY A 644 12.91 -20.56 -25.63
CA GLY A 644 12.22 -20.57 -26.92
C GLY A 644 13.10 -20.99 -28.10
N ASP A 645 14.17 -21.73 -27.86
CA ASP A 645 15.13 -22.14 -28.89
C ASP A 645 14.75 -23.44 -29.62
N GLY A 646 13.77 -24.17 -29.06
CA GLY A 646 13.20 -25.38 -29.61
C GLY A 646 13.68 -26.69 -28.98
N LEU A 647 14.46 -26.64 -27.90
CA LEU A 647 14.73 -27.73 -26.98
C LEU A 647 13.86 -27.59 -25.71
N THR A 648 13.48 -28.71 -25.09
CA THR A 648 12.83 -28.63 -23.76
C THR A 648 13.87 -28.56 -22.65
N ASN A 649 13.55 -27.97 -21.49
CA ASN A 649 14.44 -27.88 -20.33
C ASN A 649 15.11 -29.23 -20.02
N VAL A 650 14.36 -30.35 -19.99
CA VAL A 650 14.91 -31.69 -19.76
C VAL A 650 15.83 -32.19 -20.89
N GLU A 651 15.57 -31.82 -22.15
CA GLU A 651 16.43 -32.19 -23.28
C GLU A 651 17.76 -31.45 -23.20
N GLU A 652 17.71 -30.17 -22.86
CA GLU A 652 18.87 -29.32 -22.65
C GLU A 652 19.72 -29.83 -21.49
N VAL A 653 19.09 -30.21 -20.38
CA VAL A 653 19.73 -30.77 -19.20
C VAL A 653 20.34 -32.16 -19.45
N ASP A 654 19.52 -33.14 -19.83
CA ASP A 654 19.90 -34.57 -19.82
C ASP A 654 20.66 -35.00 -21.07
N ILE A 655 20.38 -34.38 -22.21
CA ILE A 655 20.85 -34.84 -23.52
C ILE A 655 21.98 -33.95 -24.03
N TYR A 656 21.78 -32.63 -23.98
CA TYR A 656 22.66 -31.67 -24.66
C TYR A 656 23.62 -30.95 -23.71
N HIS A 657 23.33 -30.95 -22.40
CA HIS A 657 24.04 -30.23 -21.35
C HIS A 657 24.20 -28.73 -21.67
N THR A 658 23.15 -28.11 -22.18
CA THR A 658 23.01 -26.66 -22.44
C THR A 658 22.28 -25.99 -21.27
N ASP A 659 22.25 -24.65 -21.25
CA ASP A 659 21.58 -23.84 -20.22
C ASP A 659 20.14 -23.54 -20.66
N PRO A 660 19.11 -24.12 -20.00
CA PRO A 660 17.70 -23.94 -20.38
C PRO A 660 17.20 -22.49 -20.35
N SER A 661 17.95 -21.60 -19.71
CA SER A 661 17.65 -20.17 -19.64
C SER A 661 18.30 -19.35 -20.75
N SER A 662 19.10 -19.99 -21.62
CA SER A 662 19.96 -19.32 -22.59
C SER A 662 19.94 -20.00 -23.95
N ALA A 663 19.20 -19.39 -24.88
CA ALA A 663 19.03 -19.88 -26.25
C ALA A 663 20.31 -19.97 -27.09
N ASP A 664 21.49 -19.69 -26.56
CA ASP A 664 22.83 -19.75 -27.16
C ASP A 664 23.83 -19.96 -26.01
N SER A 665 24.01 -21.21 -25.57
CA SER A 665 24.75 -21.56 -24.35
C SER A 665 26.24 -21.22 -24.41
N ASP A 666 26.86 -21.34 -25.58
CA ASP A 666 28.29 -21.06 -25.75
C ASP A 666 28.62 -19.63 -26.24
N GLY A 667 27.59 -18.87 -26.59
CA GLY A 667 27.65 -17.46 -26.95
C GLY A 667 28.28 -17.19 -28.31
N ASP A 668 28.25 -18.15 -29.24
CA ASP A 668 28.78 -17.99 -30.60
C ASP A 668 27.80 -17.29 -31.57
N GLY A 669 26.55 -17.12 -31.15
CA GLY A 669 25.48 -16.45 -31.87
C GLY A 669 24.57 -17.37 -32.66
N ILE A 670 24.58 -18.68 -32.40
CA ILE A 670 23.70 -19.68 -33.00
C ILE A 670 22.97 -20.39 -31.88
N ASN A 671 21.65 -20.55 -32.02
CA ASN A 671 20.88 -21.17 -30.96
C ASN A 671 21.16 -22.67 -30.80
N ASP A 672 21.10 -23.20 -29.59
CA ASP A 672 21.46 -24.58 -29.27
C ASP A 672 20.61 -25.59 -30.07
N GLY A 673 19.29 -25.36 -30.13
CA GLY A 673 18.36 -26.12 -30.97
C GLY A 673 18.71 -26.09 -32.47
N GLU A 674 19.22 -24.95 -32.98
CA GLU A 674 19.68 -24.82 -34.37
C GLU A 674 20.99 -25.59 -34.63
N GLU A 675 21.88 -25.64 -33.64
CA GLU A 675 23.13 -26.37 -33.70
C GLU A 675 22.92 -27.88 -33.69
N ILE A 676 22.05 -28.37 -32.80
CA ILE A 676 21.64 -29.77 -32.74
C ILE A 676 20.97 -30.21 -34.05
N GLU A 677 20.05 -29.41 -34.61
CA GLU A 677 19.40 -29.72 -35.89
C GLU A 677 20.44 -29.89 -37.03
N LYS A 678 21.52 -29.10 -36.98
CA LYS A 678 22.56 -29.07 -38.03
C LYS A 678 23.79 -29.92 -37.71
N GLY A 679 23.84 -30.55 -36.53
CA GLY A 679 24.89 -31.45 -36.08
C GLY A 679 26.22 -30.75 -35.76
N SER A 680 26.17 -29.53 -35.23
CA SER A 680 27.26 -28.91 -34.45
C SER A 680 27.09 -29.19 -32.96
N ASP A 681 28.01 -28.66 -32.14
CA ASP A 681 28.07 -28.89 -30.69
C ASP A 681 27.71 -27.58 -29.99
N PRO A 682 26.56 -27.49 -29.30
CA PRO A 682 26.05 -26.24 -28.69
C PRO A 682 26.85 -25.75 -27.47
N ASN A 683 27.88 -26.50 -27.07
CA ASN A 683 28.76 -26.18 -25.96
C ASN A 683 30.20 -25.88 -26.40
N ASP A 684 30.47 -25.75 -27.71
CA ASP A 684 31.78 -25.40 -28.26
C ASP A 684 31.66 -24.26 -29.27
N PRO A 685 32.08 -23.03 -28.92
CA PRO A 685 31.88 -21.84 -29.76
C PRO A 685 32.74 -21.84 -31.04
N GLN A 686 33.46 -22.93 -31.31
CA GLN A 686 34.18 -23.19 -32.55
C GLN A 686 33.47 -24.21 -33.46
N SER A 687 32.34 -24.77 -33.02
CA SER A 687 31.66 -25.92 -33.62
C SER A 687 30.62 -25.57 -34.70
N ILE A 688 30.43 -24.31 -35.07
CA ILE A 688 29.47 -23.83 -36.09
C ILE A 688 28.95 -24.82 -37.19
N PRO A 689 27.62 -24.86 -37.43
CA PRO A 689 26.98 -25.61 -38.51
C PRO A 689 27.62 -25.44 -39.89
N LYS A 690 27.88 -26.55 -40.59
CA LYS A 690 28.32 -26.51 -41.99
C LYS A 690 27.17 -26.02 -42.87
N THR A 691 27.16 -24.73 -43.17
CA THR A 691 26.20 -24.13 -44.11
C THR A 691 26.19 -24.88 -45.44
N SER A 692 25.11 -25.61 -45.72
CA SER A 692 24.82 -26.08 -47.07
C SER A 692 24.57 -24.83 -47.91
N LYS A 693 25.51 -24.49 -48.79
CA LYS A 693 25.32 -23.44 -49.80
C LYS A 693 24.03 -23.72 -50.55
N ILE A 694 22.98 -22.97 -50.25
CA ILE A 694 21.79 -22.89 -51.10
C ILE A 694 22.28 -22.37 -52.45
N HIS A 695 22.22 -23.21 -53.48
CA HIS A 695 22.54 -22.80 -54.84
C HIS A 695 21.51 -21.74 -55.28
N PHE A 696 21.94 -20.47 -55.27
CA PHE A 696 21.19 -19.29 -55.73
C PHE A 696 20.76 -19.34 -57.22
N ASP A 697 21.11 -20.41 -57.94
CA ASP A 697 20.87 -20.57 -59.37
C ASP A 697 19.41 -20.94 -59.73
N THR A 698 18.69 -21.61 -58.84
CA THR A 698 17.30 -22.04 -59.10
C THR A 698 16.32 -20.88 -59.04
N PHE A 699 16.52 -19.92 -58.14
CA PHE A 699 15.65 -18.75 -57.99
C PHE A 699 15.74 -17.80 -59.19
N PHE A 700 16.96 -17.56 -59.72
CA PHE A 700 17.14 -16.76 -60.93
C PHE A 700 16.61 -17.46 -62.19
N MET A 701 16.73 -18.78 -62.28
CA MET A 701 16.21 -19.53 -63.44
C MET A 701 14.67 -19.47 -63.53
N VAL A 702 13.97 -19.55 -62.39
CA VAL A 702 12.51 -19.44 -62.33
C VAL A 702 12.03 -18.03 -62.69
N ILE A 703 12.67 -16.99 -62.16
CA ILE A 703 12.33 -15.58 -62.49
C ILE A 703 12.59 -15.28 -63.98
N SER A 704 13.65 -15.83 -64.55
CA SER A 704 13.98 -15.70 -65.98
C SER A 704 12.94 -16.37 -66.88
N LEU A 705 12.41 -17.53 -66.46
CA LEU A 705 11.36 -18.23 -67.19
C LEU A 705 10.03 -17.47 -67.15
N PHE A 706 9.64 -16.94 -65.99
CA PHE A 706 8.41 -16.17 -65.82
C PHE A 706 8.43 -14.85 -66.60
N SER A 707 9.58 -14.16 -66.61
CA SER A 707 9.74 -12.92 -67.38
C SER A 707 9.73 -13.16 -68.89
N LEU A 708 10.29 -14.28 -69.38
CA LEU A 708 10.19 -14.66 -70.80
C LEU A 708 8.76 -15.02 -71.21
N ILE A 709 8.02 -15.75 -70.38
CA ILE A 709 6.61 -16.09 -70.62
C ILE A 709 5.75 -14.82 -70.64
N PHE A 710 5.99 -13.87 -69.73
CA PHE A 710 5.27 -12.61 -69.67
C PHE A 710 5.50 -11.75 -70.93
N VAL A 711 6.73 -11.69 -71.44
CA VAL A 711 7.06 -10.99 -72.69
C VAL A 711 6.40 -11.64 -73.91
N ILE A 712 6.43 -12.98 -74.01
CA ILE A 712 5.76 -13.70 -75.10
C ILE A 712 4.25 -13.46 -75.08
N THR A 713 3.65 -13.41 -73.89
CA THR A 713 2.21 -13.19 -73.71
C THR A 713 1.82 -11.75 -74.10
N LEU A 714 2.63 -10.75 -73.74
CA LEU A 714 2.45 -9.36 -74.16
C LEU A 714 2.59 -9.17 -75.68
N VAL A 715 3.57 -9.83 -76.31
CA VAL A 715 3.78 -9.75 -77.76
C VAL A 715 2.63 -10.43 -78.53
N LYS A 716 2.06 -11.54 -78.01
CA LYS A 716 0.86 -12.15 -78.59
C LYS A 716 -0.39 -11.28 -78.44
N ARG A 717 -0.51 -10.54 -77.33
CA ARG A 717 -1.67 -9.67 -77.04
C ARG A 717 -1.62 -8.33 -77.76
N ALA A 718 -0.45 -7.91 -78.25
CA ALA A 718 -0.27 -6.71 -79.08
C ALA A 718 -0.41 -6.98 -80.59
N ARG A 719 -0.59 -8.25 -80.99
CA ARG A 719 -0.69 -8.68 -82.40
C ARG A 719 -2.09 -9.19 -82.80
N ASN A 720 -3.01 -9.28 -81.84
CA ASN A 720 -4.45 -9.43 -81.99
C ASN A 720 -5.11 -8.16 -81.44
#